data_AF-A0A9N8HNI4-F1
#
_entry.id   AF-A0A9N8HNI4-F1
#
_cell.length_a   1.000
_cell.length_b   1.000
_cell.length_c   1.000
_cell.angle_alpha   90.00
_cell.angle_beta   90.00
_cell.angle_gamma   90.00
#
_symmetry.space_group_name_H-M   'P 1'
#
loop_
_entity.id
_entity.type
_entity.pdbx_description
1 polymer ?
#
loop_
_entity_poly.entity_id
_entity_poly.type
_entity_poly.pdbx_seq_one_letter_code
_entity_poly.pdbx_strand_id
1 'polypeptide(L)'
;MPKPEPTATTTMPWGSNSSRNNQEDYDDEDAMSEVYSTVHGNEESAELKTAKQKKEEEAMLVQATQENKAVWMFRMLTTLVLVAVAVAVCLVVALNEKNNEKKDFETAFQELGGQLVTTFESHVVQRKGIIDNFSMELTSDCKNDLNCTWPFFTPNDFERRAKMTSELATITQLFLLPRVYSELEEVWVEYTQEKQGWIVDSLKAQGREEPIEASPVPPFVYKTVGGKPIPMNASLWDQYFPVWMQFPAATMTFVNYNIYGSTEVGKLQIDAVYETGMPSFPRSVNFWDESTHESVVYQLIKLMSPEYNGDPFYTGYSPVWSSLDPNDETREIVAVLVIGVVWNTYFQSVLPEGTKDITVILENQCNQTFTYSVGGKTGEFQGFEDFHDPKYDYLELGSNINDVIGIDRDQFTLNGGNCDYSIRVYPSKEFEESFYTNRATVYALALAFVFVFTCSVFLLYDRMVELRQKKVMKAALRSGKLVSSLFPEEVRNRLYEEEEAKKKAVEPGWKSMKASERQSQSHAIATLYPETTIFFADLAGFTKWSSSRTPVEVFDLLETVYGEFDKLAKRYKVFKVETIGDCYVAVTGLPKPQEDHVVLMVKFARSCMAKFQLLTLDLSETLGEDTKSLEMRVGLHSGPVTAGVLRGDKGRFQLFGDSVNTASRMESNGVKAKIHCSEATAEALRKAGKTNWLLPREDKIVAKGKGEMQTYFVEVKGLAATSTSGSALSSVSIRNLSASGVEGSGAQDSQSDIEV
;
A
#
# COMPACT_ATOMS: atom_id res chain seq x y z
N MET A 1 38.63 -36.94 -53.70
CA MET A 1 38.85 -38.42 -53.64
C MET A 1 38.28 -38.92 -52.31
N PRO A 2 37.77 -40.17 -52.22
CA PRO A 2 36.56 -40.57 -52.94
C PRO A 2 35.48 -41.24 -52.06
N LYS A 3 34.33 -41.49 -52.70
CA LYS A 3 33.31 -42.55 -52.47
C LYS A 3 33.90 -43.94 -52.05
N PRO A 4 33.12 -44.98 -51.65
CA PRO A 4 31.66 -45.22 -51.83
C PRO A 4 30.97 -45.77 -50.53
N GLU A 5 29.76 -46.34 -50.45
CA GLU A 5 28.46 -46.31 -51.17
C GLU A 5 27.36 -46.85 -50.18
N PRO A 6 26.05 -46.61 -50.40
CA PRO A 6 24.93 -47.12 -49.56
C PRO A 6 24.21 -48.35 -50.16
N THR A 7 23.28 -48.97 -49.44
CA THR A 7 22.12 -49.68 -50.05
C THR A 7 21.00 -50.01 -49.04
N ALA A 8 19.78 -50.21 -49.54
CA ALA A 8 18.63 -50.75 -48.80
C ALA A 8 17.82 -51.69 -49.70
N THR A 9 17.01 -52.58 -49.09
CA THR A 9 15.94 -53.41 -49.69
C THR A 9 16.28 -54.36 -50.86
N THR A 10 15.82 -55.61 -50.76
CA THR A 10 15.11 -56.37 -51.83
C THR A 10 14.36 -57.56 -51.19
N THR A 11 13.37 -58.11 -51.90
CA THR A 11 12.33 -59.03 -51.41
C THR A 11 12.35 -60.40 -52.12
N MET A 12 11.60 -61.38 -51.57
CA MET A 12 10.93 -62.48 -52.31
C MET A 12 11.85 -63.60 -52.93
N PRO A 13 11.35 -64.64 -53.67
CA PRO A 13 10.67 -65.83 -53.09
C PRO A 13 11.00 -67.19 -53.81
N TRP A 14 10.08 -68.19 -53.77
CA TRP A 14 10.07 -69.55 -54.41
C TRP A 14 10.92 -70.66 -53.72
N GLY A 15 10.61 -71.97 -53.80
CA GLY A 15 9.35 -72.64 -54.22
C GLY A 15 9.49 -74.12 -54.71
N SER A 16 8.46 -74.97 -54.47
CA SER A 16 8.21 -76.31 -55.11
C SER A 16 9.18 -77.48 -54.76
N ASN A 17 8.95 -78.80 -55.01
CA ASN A 17 7.81 -79.54 -55.59
C ASN A 17 7.80 -81.07 -55.23
N SER A 18 6.61 -81.72 -55.17
CA SER A 18 6.35 -83.18 -55.38
C SER A 18 6.90 -84.21 -54.33
N SER A 19 6.45 -85.49 -54.22
CA SER A 19 5.50 -86.30 -55.03
C SER A 19 4.86 -87.53 -54.30
N ARG A 20 3.61 -87.87 -54.69
CA ARG A 20 3.00 -89.23 -54.85
C ARG A 20 2.53 -90.17 -53.67
N ASN A 21 1.20 -90.39 -53.70
CA ASN A 21 0.45 -91.68 -53.74
C ASN A 21 0.16 -92.58 -52.51
N ASN A 22 -1.17 -92.84 -52.34
CA ASN A 22 -1.85 -94.12 -52.07
C ASN A 22 -1.81 -94.76 -50.66
N GLN A 23 -2.83 -95.52 -50.18
CA GLN A 23 -4.27 -95.69 -50.56
C GLN A 23 -4.99 -96.57 -49.50
N GLU A 24 -6.34 -96.52 -49.49
CA GLU A 24 -7.31 -97.53 -48.98
C GLU A 24 -7.69 -97.61 -47.48
N ASP A 25 -8.93 -98.11 -47.27
CA ASP A 25 -9.74 -98.13 -46.04
C ASP A 25 -9.74 -99.50 -45.33
N TYR A 26 -10.12 -99.56 -44.04
CA TYR A 26 -11.38 -100.19 -43.56
C TYR A 26 -11.52 -100.15 -42.02
N ASP A 27 -12.69 -100.52 -41.51
CA ASP A 27 -13.20 -100.24 -40.17
C ASP A 27 -12.90 -101.26 -39.05
N ASP A 28 -13.18 -100.79 -37.82
CA ASP A 28 -13.80 -101.49 -36.66
C ASP A 28 -13.01 -102.35 -35.63
N GLU A 29 -13.68 -102.47 -34.47
CA GLU A 29 -13.49 -103.28 -33.25
C GLU A 29 -12.35 -102.99 -32.22
N ASP A 30 -12.60 -101.96 -31.42
CA ASP A 30 -12.94 -102.04 -29.96
C ASP A 30 -11.91 -102.32 -28.82
N ALA A 31 -12.25 -101.75 -27.66
CA ALA A 31 -11.89 -102.06 -26.27
C ALA A 31 -10.55 -102.73 -25.91
N MET A 32 -9.55 -101.92 -25.48
CA MET A 32 -8.71 -102.17 -24.27
C MET A 32 -7.71 -101.00 -23.99
N SER A 33 -8.19 -99.80 -23.67
CA SER A 33 -7.30 -98.68 -23.27
C SER A 33 -7.80 -97.77 -22.12
N GLU A 34 -9.02 -97.97 -21.62
CA GLU A 34 -9.48 -97.32 -20.38
C GLU A 34 -8.72 -97.89 -19.17
N VAL A 35 -7.68 -97.16 -18.73
CA VAL A 35 -7.14 -97.09 -17.35
C VAL A 35 -5.90 -96.17 -17.31
N TYR A 36 -5.12 -96.09 -18.41
CA TYR A 36 -3.82 -95.39 -18.42
C TYR A 36 -3.87 -93.89 -18.78
N SER A 37 -4.98 -93.36 -19.29
CA SER A 37 -5.11 -91.95 -19.69
C SER A 37 -5.40 -90.98 -18.53
N THR A 38 -5.89 -91.49 -17.39
CA THR A 38 -6.51 -90.67 -16.34
C THR A 38 -5.52 -89.97 -15.39
N VAL A 39 -4.24 -90.37 -15.40
CA VAL A 39 -3.23 -89.84 -14.46
C VAL A 39 -2.50 -88.63 -15.03
N HIS A 40 -1.76 -88.76 -16.14
CA HIS A 40 -0.96 -87.64 -16.67
C HIS A 40 -1.78 -86.49 -17.26
N GLY A 41 -3.00 -86.75 -17.76
CA GLY A 41 -3.90 -85.68 -18.23
C GLY A 41 -4.32 -84.67 -17.14
N ASN A 42 -4.17 -85.02 -15.86
CA ASN A 42 -4.49 -84.12 -14.74
C ASN A 42 -3.30 -83.24 -14.32
N GLU A 43 -2.06 -83.73 -14.39
CA GLU A 43 -0.87 -82.96 -14.03
C GLU A 43 -0.61 -81.83 -15.03
N GLU A 44 -0.59 -82.14 -16.33
CA GLU A 44 -0.39 -81.14 -17.39
C GLU A 44 -1.53 -80.08 -17.40
N SER A 45 -2.76 -80.52 -17.10
CA SER A 45 -3.92 -79.62 -16.91
C SER A 45 -3.75 -78.69 -15.70
N ALA A 46 -3.18 -79.18 -14.60
CA ALA A 46 -2.92 -78.40 -13.39
C ALA A 46 -1.77 -77.39 -13.59
N GLU A 47 -0.67 -77.80 -14.22
CA GLU A 47 0.44 -76.91 -14.54
C GLU A 47 0.03 -75.82 -15.54
N LEU A 48 -0.71 -76.17 -16.60
CA LEU A 48 -1.20 -75.20 -17.59
C LEU A 48 -2.17 -74.17 -16.97
N LYS A 49 -3.06 -74.61 -16.06
CA LYS A 49 -3.92 -73.71 -15.27
C LYS A 49 -3.11 -72.79 -14.36
N THR A 50 -2.13 -73.34 -13.63
CA THR A 50 -1.28 -72.58 -12.72
C THR A 50 -0.43 -71.54 -13.47
N ALA A 51 0.14 -71.93 -14.63
CA ALA A 51 0.88 -71.04 -15.50
C ALA A 51 0.00 -69.92 -16.07
N LYS A 52 -1.24 -70.23 -16.50
CA LYS A 52 -2.20 -69.23 -16.99
C LYS A 52 -2.60 -68.23 -15.89
N GLN A 53 -2.94 -68.74 -14.70
CA GLN A 53 -3.32 -67.92 -13.54
C GLN A 53 -2.17 -67.00 -13.10
N LYS A 54 -0.92 -67.49 -13.11
CA LYS A 54 0.28 -66.68 -12.86
C LYS A 54 0.49 -65.61 -13.93
N LYS A 55 0.22 -65.91 -15.21
CA LYS A 55 0.30 -64.95 -16.33
C LYS A 55 -0.75 -63.85 -16.21
N GLU A 56 -1.94 -64.17 -15.68
CA GLU A 56 -3.00 -63.21 -15.37
C GLU A 56 -2.64 -62.34 -14.15
N GLU A 57 -2.02 -62.90 -13.10
CA GLU A 57 -1.44 -62.12 -11.99
C GLU A 57 -0.34 -61.16 -12.47
N GLU A 58 0.61 -61.63 -13.31
CA GLU A 58 1.68 -60.81 -13.87
C GLU A 58 1.13 -59.70 -14.79
N ALA A 59 0.15 -59.99 -15.65
CA ALA A 59 -0.50 -58.98 -16.50
C ALA A 59 -1.23 -57.91 -15.67
N MET A 60 -1.96 -58.31 -14.63
CA MET A 60 -2.66 -57.39 -13.72
C MET A 60 -1.67 -56.51 -12.93
N LEU A 61 -0.51 -57.07 -12.54
CA LEU A 61 0.58 -56.33 -11.90
C LEU A 61 1.23 -55.32 -12.87
N VAL A 62 1.45 -55.71 -14.13
CA VAL A 62 1.97 -54.81 -15.18
C VAL A 62 1.00 -53.66 -15.44
N GLN A 63 -0.30 -53.93 -15.57
CA GLN A 63 -1.31 -52.87 -15.72
C GLN A 63 -1.31 -51.92 -14.51
N ALA A 64 -1.34 -52.45 -13.28
CA ALA A 64 -1.29 -51.63 -12.08
C ALA A 64 -0.01 -50.79 -11.94
N THR A 65 1.14 -51.26 -12.48
CA THR A 65 2.37 -50.45 -12.52
C THR A 65 2.38 -49.40 -13.62
N GLN A 66 1.74 -49.65 -14.78
CA GLN A 66 1.53 -48.62 -15.81
C GLN A 66 0.61 -47.50 -15.32
N GLU A 67 -0.52 -47.84 -14.68
CA GLU A 67 -1.45 -46.86 -14.10
C GLU A 67 -0.77 -46.01 -13.02
N ASN A 68 0.00 -46.62 -12.11
CA ASN A 68 0.82 -45.88 -11.14
C ASN A 68 1.84 -44.95 -11.80
N LYS A 69 2.47 -45.38 -12.91
CA LYS A 69 3.44 -44.55 -13.64
C LYS A 69 2.77 -43.35 -14.33
N ALA A 70 1.58 -43.52 -14.89
CA ALA A 70 0.78 -42.43 -15.45
C ALA A 70 0.38 -41.41 -14.37
N VAL A 71 -0.14 -41.89 -13.22
CA VAL A 71 -0.49 -41.07 -12.06
C VAL A 71 0.73 -40.31 -11.51
N TRP A 72 1.90 -40.95 -11.42
CA TRP A 72 3.14 -40.32 -10.98
C TRP A 72 3.62 -39.22 -11.95
N MET A 73 3.56 -39.44 -13.27
CA MET A 73 3.87 -38.40 -14.25
C MET A 73 2.92 -37.21 -14.15
N PHE A 74 1.62 -37.46 -13.91
CA PHE A 74 0.63 -36.39 -13.73
C PHE A 74 0.92 -35.55 -12.47
N ARG A 75 1.32 -36.19 -11.35
CA ARG A 75 1.73 -35.52 -10.10
C ARG A 75 3.02 -34.70 -10.25
N MET A 76 3.98 -35.20 -11.02
CA MET A 76 5.19 -34.44 -11.38
C MET A 76 4.83 -33.22 -12.25
N LEU A 77 3.95 -33.38 -13.23
CA LEU A 77 3.48 -32.29 -14.09
C LEU A 77 2.74 -31.20 -13.31
N THR A 78 1.82 -31.55 -12.42
CA THR A 78 1.10 -30.56 -11.60
C THR A 78 2.04 -29.86 -10.61
N THR A 79 3.00 -30.57 -10.02
CA THR A 79 4.02 -29.96 -9.13
C THR A 79 4.90 -28.97 -9.91
N LEU A 80 5.34 -29.33 -11.11
CA LEU A 80 6.14 -28.46 -11.98
C LEU A 80 5.36 -27.21 -12.41
N VAL A 81 4.07 -27.36 -12.74
CA VAL A 81 3.18 -26.22 -13.05
C VAL A 81 2.98 -25.31 -11.84
N LEU A 82 2.78 -25.86 -10.63
CA LEU A 82 2.68 -25.07 -9.40
C LEU A 82 3.97 -24.28 -9.11
N VAL A 83 5.14 -24.89 -9.29
CA VAL A 83 6.44 -24.21 -9.15
C VAL A 83 6.64 -23.14 -10.22
N ALA A 84 6.26 -23.39 -11.47
CA ALA A 84 6.34 -22.40 -12.55
C ALA A 84 5.43 -21.18 -12.29
N VAL A 85 4.20 -21.41 -11.80
CA VAL A 85 3.28 -20.35 -11.37
C VAL A 85 3.85 -19.60 -10.16
N ALA A 86 4.40 -20.30 -9.16
CA ALA A 86 5.02 -19.69 -8.00
C ALA A 86 6.15 -18.71 -8.40
N VAL A 87 7.07 -19.15 -9.26
CA VAL A 87 8.15 -18.32 -9.79
C VAL A 87 7.62 -17.14 -10.58
N ALA A 88 6.62 -17.35 -11.45
CA ALA A 88 6.01 -16.27 -12.23
C ALA A 88 5.37 -15.19 -11.33
N VAL A 89 4.62 -15.58 -10.29
CA VAL A 89 4.01 -14.62 -9.35
C VAL A 89 5.09 -13.91 -8.51
N CYS A 90 6.13 -14.61 -8.05
CA CYS A 90 7.24 -13.97 -7.32
C CYS A 90 7.97 -12.93 -8.19
N LEU A 91 8.20 -13.23 -9.48
CA LEU A 91 8.79 -12.29 -10.44
C LEU A 91 7.88 -11.09 -10.69
N VAL A 92 6.57 -11.30 -10.89
CA VAL A 92 5.60 -10.21 -11.08
C VAL A 92 5.53 -9.30 -9.84
N VAL A 93 5.52 -9.86 -8.63
CA VAL A 93 5.54 -9.07 -7.38
C VAL A 93 6.84 -8.29 -7.23
N ALA A 94 8.00 -8.89 -7.48
CA ALA A 94 9.29 -8.20 -7.39
C ALA A 94 9.45 -7.08 -8.43
N LEU A 95 8.97 -7.30 -9.67
CA LEU A 95 8.96 -6.28 -10.73
C LEU A 95 7.96 -5.15 -10.43
N ASN A 96 6.77 -5.49 -9.92
CA ASN A 96 5.78 -4.47 -9.53
C ASN A 96 6.28 -3.63 -8.36
N GLU A 97 6.85 -4.23 -7.32
CA GLU A 97 7.34 -3.48 -6.17
C GLU A 97 8.55 -2.61 -6.54
N LYS A 98 9.47 -3.09 -7.39
CA LYS A 98 10.56 -2.24 -7.89
C LYS A 98 10.05 -1.06 -8.74
N ASN A 99 8.96 -1.26 -9.50
CA ASN A 99 8.30 -0.17 -10.23
C ASN A 99 7.55 0.80 -9.28
N ASN A 100 6.99 0.30 -8.17
CA ASN A 100 6.43 1.14 -7.10
C ASN A 100 7.53 1.99 -6.46
N GLU A 101 8.62 1.38 -5.96
CA GLU A 101 9.76 2.09 -5.36
C GLU A 101 10.32 3.17 -6.28
N LYS A 102 10.48 2.85 -7.58
CA LYS A 102 10.88 3.85 -8.59
C LYS A 102 9.87 5.00 -8.69
N LYS A 103 8.57 4.70 -8.80
CA LYS A 103 7.52 5.72 -8.94
C LYS A 103 7.41 6.59 -7.69
N ASP A 104 7.54 6.01 -6.50
CA ASP A 104 7.48 6.71 -5.22
C ASP A 104 8.67 7.68 -5.10
N PHE A 105 9.88 7.25 -5.49
CA PHE A 105 11.06 8.13 -5.65
C PHE A 105 10.79 9.29 -6.63
N GLU A 106 10.29 9.02 -7.83
CA GLU A 106 10.04 10.05 -8.85
C GLU A 106 8.95 11.04 -8.38
N THR A 107 7.91 10.54 -7.71
CA THR A 107 6.81 11.38 -7.18
C THR A 107 7.29 12.25 -6.03
N ALA A 108 8.03 11.69 -5.07
CA ALA A 108 8.56 12.43 -3.93
C ALA A 108 9.64 13.45 -4.34
N PHE A 109 10.45 13.14 -5.37
CA PHE A 109 11.37 14.12 -5.93
C PHE A 109 10.62 15.28 -6.61
N GLN A 110 9.57 14.99 -7.41
CA GLN A 110 8.78 16.05 -8.05
C GLN A 110 8.07 16.95 -7.03
N GLU A 111 7.61 16.41 -5.90
CA GLU A 111 7.03 17.19 -4.80
C GLU A 111 8.08 18.03 -4.06
N LEU A 112 9.18 17.44 -3.60
CA LEU A 112 10.19 18.13 -2.77
C LEU A 112 11.11 19.04 -3.60
N GLY A 113 11.49 18.63 -4.81
CA GLY A 113 12.23 19.46 -5.76
C GLY A 113 11.37 20.62 -6.28
N GLY A 114 10.07 20.37 -6.53
CA GLY A 114 9.11 21.43 -6.86
C GLY A 114 8.95 22.45 -5.72
N GLN A 115 8.82 21.97 -4.47
CA GLN A 115 8.84 22.83 -3.28
C GLN A 115 10.14 23.65 -3.19
N LEU A 116 11.30 23.03 -3.46
CA LEU A 116 12.60 23.72 -3.43
C LEU A 116 12.62 24.89 -4.41
N VAL A 117 12.24 24.64 -5.66
CA VAL A 117 12.15 25.68 -6.71
C VAL A 117 11.18 26.78 -6.29
N THR A 118 9.94 26.48 -5.92
CA THR A 118 8.94 27.50 -5.55
C THR A 118 9.35 28.30 -4.29
N THR A 119 10.05 27.68 -3.35
CA THR A 119 10.58 28.38 -2.16
C THR A 119 11.76 29.29 -2.53
N PHE A 120 12.63 28.85 -3.44
CA PHE A 120 13.70 29.69 -3.99
C PHE A 120 13.14 30.93 -4.70
N GLU A 121 12.13 30.76 -5.57
CA GLU A 121 11.42 31.86 -6.24
C GLU A 121 10.81 32.83 -5.21
N SER A 122 10.15 32.30 -4.18
CA SER A 122 9.58 33.09 -3.09
C SER A 122 10.65 33.88 -2.32
N HIS A 123 11.81 33.26 -2.02
CA HIS A 123 12.96 33.92 -1.41
C HIS A 123 13.53 35.04 -2.30
N VAL A 124 13.59 34.84 -3.62
CA VAL A 124 14.02 35.88 -4.59
C VAL A 124 13.07 37.08 -4.56
N VAL A 125 11.76 36.86 -4.71
CA VAL A 125 10.74 37.94 -4.69
C VAL A 125 10.73 38.67 -3.34
N GLN A 126 10.74 37.92 -2.23
CA GLN A 126 10.70 38.49 -0.88
C GLN A 126 11.93 39.38 -0.61
N ARG A 127 13.14 38.92 -0.94
CA ARG A 127 14.38 39.69 -0.75
C ARG A 127 14.38 40.96 -1.60
N LYS A 128 13.95 40.87 -2.86
CA LYS A 128 13.76 42.07 -3.71
C LYS A 128 12.80 43.07 -3.05
N GLY A 129 11.62 42.62 -2.61
CA GLY A 129 10.65 43.49 -1.94
C GLY A 129 11.16 44.16 -0.67
N ILE A 130 11.98 43.47 0.14
CA ILE A 130 12.62 44.04 1.34
C ILE A 130 13.66 45.12 0.96
N ILE A 131 14.43 44.89 -0.11
CA ILE A 131 15.42 45.84 -0.64
C ILE A 131 14.74 47.07 -1.25
N ASP A 132 13.67 46.87 -2.04
CA ASP A 132 12.87 47.94 -2.62
C ASP A 132 12.23 48.81 -1.51
N ASN A 133 11.71 48.19 -0.45
CA ASN A 133 11.18 48.90 0.71
C ASN A 133 12.25 49.77 1.40
N PHE A 134 13.47 49.25 1.62
CA PHE A 134 14.56 50.04 2.20
C PHE A 134 14.97 51.21 1.29
N SER A 135 14.97 51.02 -0.03
CA SER A 135 15.15 52.11 -1.00
C SER A 135 14.06 53.18 -0.86
N MET A 136 12.78 52.77 -0.76
CA MET A 136 11.65 53.68 -0.55
C MET A 136 11.70 54.42 0.79
N GLU A 137 12.19 53.79 1.86
CA GLU A 137 12.43 54.47 3.15
C GLU A 137 13.45 55.61 3.00
N LEU A 138 14.56 55.40 2.30
CA LEU A 138 15.58 56.44 2.08
C LEU A 138 15.03 57.62 1.27
N THR A 139 14.24 57.35 0.23
CA THR A 139 13.52 58.41 -0.52
C THR A 139 12.53 59.15 0.38
N SER A 140 11.78 58.41 1.22
CA SER A 140 10.78 58.97 2.13
C SER A 140 11.42 59.87 3.19
N ASP A 141 12.47 59.41 3.87
CA ASP A 141 13.19 60.18 4.89
C ASP A 141 13.70 61.51 4.32
N CYS A 142 14.38 61.44 3.17
CA CYS A 142 14.88 62.64 2.50
C CYS A 142 13.73 63.60 2.11
N LYS A 143 12.62 63.09 1.60
CA LYS A 143 11.45 63.91 1.22
C LYS A 143 10.73 64.54 2.41
N ASN A 144 10.94 64.04 3.63
CA ASN A 144 10.39 64.58 4.88
C ASN A 144 11.35 65.52 5.62
N ASP A 145 12.67 65.48 5.37
CA ASP A 145 13.63 66.46 5.89
C ASP A 145 13.75 67.68 4.98
N LEU A 146 13.34 68.85 5.49
CA LEU A 146 13.40 70.14 4.80
C LEU A 146 14.82 70.57 4.39
N ASN A 147 15.87 69.94 4.94
CA ASN A 147 17.26 70.20 4.60
C ASN A 147 17.90 69.09 3.74
N CYS A 148 17.17 68.02 3.38
CA CYS A 148 17.73 66.99 2.52
C CYS A 148 17.94 67.52 1.10
N THR A 149 19.11 67.25 0.52
CA THR A 149 19.38 67.41 -0.91
C THR A 149 20.44 66.38 -1.28
N TRP A 150 20.10 65.44 -2.17
CA TRP A 150 21.09 64.47 -2.67
C TRP A 150 22.22 65.21 -3.43
N PRO A 151 23.50 64.81 -3.28
CA PRO A 151 23.99 63.63 -2.54
C PRO A 151 24.10 63.81 -1.01
N PHE A 152 23.97 65.03 -0.49
CA PHE A 152 24.28 65.45 0.89
C PHE A 152 23.27 64.98 1.96
N PHE A 153 22.90 63.71 1.95
CA PHE A 153 21.92 63.10 2.86
C PHE A 153 22.56 62.06 3.80
N THR A 154 22.24 62.14 5.10
CA THR A 154 22.65 61.15 6.11
C THR A 154 21.42 60.55 6.79
N PRO A 155 20.93 59.37 6.35
CA PRO A 155 19.81 58.68 6.96
C PRO A 155 20.00 58.41 8.47
N ASN A 156 19.02 58.81 9.28
CA ASN A 156 19.00 58.54 10.72
C ASN A 156 18.86 57.02 11.01
N ASP A 157 19.46 56.54 12.11
CA ASP A 157 19.40 55.15 12.58
C ASP A 157 19.79 54.09 11.50
N PHE A 158 20.59 54.46 10.50
CA PHE A 158 20.92 53.62 9.32
C PHE A 158 21.36 52.20 9.69
N GLU A 159 22.30 52.03 10.63
CA GLU A 159 22.77 50.69 11.06
C GLU A 159 21.63 49.83 11.63
N ARG A 160 20.71 50.40 12.42
CA ARG A 160 19.59 49.64 13.00
C ARG A 160 18.60 49.21 11.92
N ARG A 161 18.34 50.07 10.93
CA ARG A 161 17.44 49.75 9.81
C ARG A 161 18.06 48.76 8.84
N ALA A 162 19.29 49.00 8.40
CA ALA A 162 20.04 48.08 7.55
C ALA A 162 20.26 46.72 8.23
N LYS A 163 20.41 46.67 9.56
CA LYS A 163 20.37 45.41 10.34
C LYS A 163 19.02 44.71 10.24
N MET A 164 17.90 45.41 10.36
CA MET A 164 16.57 44.80 10.19
C MET A 164 16.35 44.31 8.74
N THR A 165 16.81 45.07 7.74
CA THR A 165 16.86 44.63 6.33
C THR A 165 17.73 43.39 6.16
N SER A 166 18.87 43.32 6.85
CA SER A 166 19.79 42.17 6.88
C SER A 166 19.16 40.93 7.50
N GLU A 167 18.52 41.05 8.67
CA GLU A 167 17.84 39.94 9.34
C GLU A 167 16.64 39.41 8.52
N LEU A 168 15.95 40.28 7.77
CA LEU A 168 14.79 39.90 6.95
C LEU A 168 15.14 39.35 5.56
N ALA A 169 16.16 39.89 4.90
CA ALA A 169 16.55 39.48 3.54
C ALA A 169 17.81 38.58 3.50
N THR A 170 18.41 38.28 4.67
CA THR A 170 19.71 37.59 4.83
C THR A 170 20.84 38.23 4.02
N ILE A 171 20.76 39.55 3.79
CA ILE A 171 21.82 40.31 3.13
C ILE A 171 22.98 40.49 4.12
N THR A 172 24.20 40.18 3.71
CA THR A 172 25.38 40.23 4.58
C THR A 172 26.03 41.62 4.62
N GLN A 173 25.86 42.40 3.55
CA GLN A 173 26.43 43.73 3.36
C GLN A 173 25.39 44.64 2.71
N LEU A 174 25.41 45.93 3.05
CA LEU A 174 24.69 46.97 2.33
C LEU A 174 25.51 48.26 2.31
N PHE A 175 25.68 48.86 1.14
CA PHE A 175 26.32 50.16 0.95
C PHE A 175 25.35 51.14 0.30
N LEU A 176 25.30 52.37 0.81
CA LEU A 176 24.60 53.48 0.17
C LEU A 176 25.62 54.31 -0.63
N LEU A 177 25.46 54.36 -1.95
CA LEU A 177 26.31 55.11 -2.87
C LEU A 177 25.51 56.27 -3.49
N PRO A 178 25.52 57.48 -2.91
CA PRO A 178 24.89 58.63 -3.56
C PRO A 178 25.58 58.99 -4.87
N ARG A 179 24.81 59.53 -5.81
CA ARG A 179 25.30 60.06 -7.09
C ARG A 179 25.94 61.43 -6.85
N VAL A 180 27.25 61.55 -7.06
CA VAL A 180 27.97 62.81 -6.91
C VAL A 180 28.47 63.30 -8.26
N TYR A 181 28.08 64.51 -8.66
CA TYR A 181 28.63 65.19 -9.83
C TYR A 181 30.04 65.71 -9.52
N SER A 182 30.97 65.67 -10.48
CA SER A 182 32.38 66.00 -10.21
C SER A 182 32.64 67.47 -9.86
N GLU A 183 31.73 68.37 -10.25
CA GLU A 183 31.70 69.77 -9.80
C GLU A 183 31.38 69.96 -8.31
N LEU A 184 30.91 68.91 -7.63
CA LEU A 184 30.59 68.90 -6.20
C LEU A 184 31.64 68.17 -5.34
N GLU A 185 32.77 67.72 -5.89
CA GLU A 185 33.77 66.91 -5.15
C GLU A 185 34.27 67.60 -3.87
N GLU A 186 34.60 68.89 -3.92
CA GLU A 186 35.11 69.66 -2.77
C GLU A 186 34.08 69.72 -1.63
N VAL A 187 32.82 70.03 -1.96
CA VAL A 187 31.70 70.10 -1.01
C VAL A 187 31.32 68.71 -0.49
N TRP A 188 31.42 67.69 -1.33
CA TRP A 188 31.20 66.29 -0.94
C TRP A 188 32.24 65.83 0.09
N VAL A 189 33.53 66.09 -0.17
CA VAL A 189 34.59 65.76 0.76
C VAL A 189 34.40 66.50 2.09
N GLU A 190 34.11 67.81 2.09
CA GLU A 190 33.81 68.57 3.30
C GLU A 190 32.62 67.97 4.08
N TYR A 191 31.51 67.66 3.40
CA TYR A 191 30.34 67.01 4.00
C TYR A 191 30.70 65.67 4.67
N THR A 192 31.45 64.81 3.99
CA THR A 192 31.84 63.51 4.57
C THR A 192 32.78 63.64 5.77
N GLN A 193 33.60 64.69 5.85
CA GLN A 193 34.40 65.00 7.03
C GLN A 193 33.53 65.52 8.18
N GLU A 194 32.57 66.41 7.91
CA GLU A 194 31.69 66.99 8.94
C GLU A 194 30.75 65.94 9.55
N LYS A 195 30.17 65.06 8.72
CA LYS A 195 29.15 64.09 9.14
C LYS A 195 29.69 62.74 9.61
N GLN A 196 31.01 62.52 9.65
CA GLN A 196 31.61 61.20 9.96
C GLN A 196 31.24 60.59 11.33
N GLY A 197 30.65 61.36 12.24
CA GLY A 197 30.19 60.89 13.55
C GLY A 197 29.24 59.68 13.49
N TRP A 198 28.46 59.54 12.41
CA TRP A 198 27.55 58.40 12.23
C TRP A 198 28.26 57.05 12.32
N ILE A 199 29.56 56.97 11.94
CA ILE A 199 30.35 55.73 11.99
C ILE A 199 30.45 55.23 13.45
N VAL A 200 30.69 56.15 14.39
CA VAL A 200 30.80 55.83 15.83
C VAL A 200 29.43 55.44 16.39
N ASP A 201 28.37 56.14 16.02
CA ASP A 201 27.01 55.81 16.47
C ASP A 201 26.52 54.45 15.95
N SER A 202 26.86 54.10 14.71
CA SER A 202 26.61 52.77 14.15
C SER A 202 27.42 51.67 14.84
N LEU A 203 28.71 51.90 15.12
CA LEU A 203 29.53 50.95 15.89
C LEU A 203 29.01 50.76 17.33
N LYS A 204 28.40 51.79 17.93
CA LYS A 204 27.66 51.69 19.20
C LYS A 204 26.35 50.92 19.05
N ALA A 205 25.61 51.10 17.95
CA ALA A 205 24.38 50.36 17.66
C ALA A 205 24.62 48.85 17.44
N GLN A 206 25.83 48.43 17.06
CA GLN A 206 26.27 47.03 17.07
C GLN A 206 26.52 46.48 18.48
N GLY A 207 26.61 47.32 19.51
CA GLY A 207 26.96 46.93 20.88
C GLY A 207 28.47 46.82 21.15
N ARG A 208 29.33 47.54 20.40
CA ARG A 208 30.77 47.62 20.71
C ARG A 208 31.00 48.52 21.94
N GLU A 209 31.91 48.11 22.81
CA GLU A 209 32.31 48.87 24.00
C GLU A 209 33.33 49.97 23.67
N GLU A 210 33.41 51.00 24.53
CA GLU A 210 34.36 52.12 24.36
C GLU A 210 35.75 51.82 24.95
N PRO A 211 36.85 52.40 24.41
CA PRO A 211 36.89 53.39 23.33
C PRO A 211 36.81 52.76 21.93
N ILE A 212 35.95 53.34 21.07
CA ILE A 212 35.82 52.94 19.67
C ILE A 212 36.69 53.87 18.80
N GLU A 213 37.91 53.44 18.50
CA GLU A 213 38.76 54.11 17.51
C GLU A 213 38.31 53.74 16.09
N ALA A 214 37.41 54.57 15.53
CA ALA A 214 37.11 54.56 14.10
C ALA A 214 38.20 55.32 13.34
N SER A 215 38.66 54.78 12.21
CA SER A 215 39.57 55.47 11.31
C SER A 215 38.88 56.73 10.74
N PRO A 216 39.58 57.88 10.68
CA PRO A 216 39.02 59.08 10.08
C PRO A 216 38.70 58.85 8.60
N VAL A 217 37.62 59.45 8.13
CA VAL A 217 37.22 59.40 6.71
C VAL A 217 38.35 59.97 5.83
N PRO A 218 38.71 59.34 4.69
CA PRO A 218 39.68 59.93 3.76
C PRO A 218 39.21 61.28 3.21
N PRO A 219 40.03 62.35 3.28
CA PRO A 219 39.68 63.70 2.81
C PRO A 219 39.88 63.86 1.29
N PHE A 220 39.50 62.84 0.53
CA PHE A 220 39.53 62.76 -0.93
C PHE A 220 38.74 61.53 -1.41
N VAL A 221 38.18 61.60 -2.61
CA VAL A 221 37.61 60.42 -3.29
C VAL A 221 38.74 59.50 -3.73
N TYR A 222 38.61 58.18 -3.52
CA TYR A 222 39.71 57.25 -3.79
C TYR A 222 39.28 55.95 -4.47
N LYS A 223 40.28 55.31 -5.08
CA LYS A 223 40.27 53.89 -5.46
C LYS A 223 41.38 53.14 -4.75
N THR A 224 41.35 51.81 -4.80
CA THR A 224 42.47 51.00 -4.29
C THR A 224 43.32 50.50 -5.45
N VAL A 225 44.62 50.41 -5.23
CA VAL A 225 45.57 49.73 -6.12
C VAL A 225 46.57 48.99 -5.24
N GLY A 226 46.68 47.67 -5.38
CA GLY A 226 47.51 46.83 -4.50
C GLY A 226 47.15 46.99 -3.02
N GLY A 227 45.85 47.09 -2.70
CA GLY A 227 45.32 47.26 -1.34
C GLY A 227 45.54 48.64 -0.70
N LYS A 228 46.12 49.62 -1.42
CA LYS A 228 46.36 50.98 -0.89
C LYS A 228 45.37 52.00 -1.47
N PRO A 229 44.83 52.92 -0.67
CA PRO A 229 44.00 54.02 -1.19
C PRO A 229 44.87 54.98 -2.01
N ILE A 230 44.39 55.34 -3.20
CA ILE A 230 44.98 56.34 -4.09
C ILE A 230 43.88 57.35 -4.45
N PRO A 231 44.09 58.66 -4.22
CA PRO A 231 43.16 59.70 -4.64
C PRO A 231 42.81 59.57 -6.13
N MET A 232 41.53 59.69 -6.44
CA MET A 232 41.07 59.87 -7.81
C MET A 232 41.10 61.35 -8.19
N ASN A 233 41.05 61.61 -9.49
CA ASN A 233 40.77 62.94 -10.02
C ASN A 233 39.33 62.88 -10.56
N ALA A 234 38.36 63.48 -9.88
CA ALA A 234 36.97 63.43 -10.32
C ALA A 234 36.76 64.15 -11.65
N SER A 235 37.60 65.12 -12.04
CA SER A 235 37.54 65.80 -13.34
C SER A 235 37.84 64.92 -14.57
N LEU A 236 38.07 63.61 -14.37
CA LEU A 236 38.10 62.59 -15.43
C LEU A 236 36.73 61.91 -15.66
N TRP A 237 35.70 62.32 -14.91
CA TRP A 237 34.35 61.74 -14.84
C TRP A 237 33.33 62.87 -14.77
N ASP A 238 32.13 62.70 -15.34
CA ASP A 238 31.04 63.69 -15.14
C ASP A 238 30.33 63.47 -13.79
N GLN A 239 30.25 62.21 -13.37
CA GLN A 239 29.64 61.75 -12.11
C GLN A 239 30.37 60.52 -11.57
N TYR A 240 30.29 60.30 -10.25
CA TYR A 240 30.86 59.16 -9.57
C TYR A 240 30.01 58.73 -8.37
N PHE A 241 30.30 57.54 -7.83
CA PHE A 241 29.49 56.88 -6.80
C PHE A 241 30.41 56.43 -5.65
N PRO A 242 30.71 57.32 -4.69
CA PRO A 242 31.42 56.98 -3.48
C PRO A 242 30.52 56.19 -2.55
N VAL A 243 31.06 55.24 -1.77
CA VAL A 243 30.36 54.75 -0.58
C VAL A 243 30.18 55.93 0.38
N TRP A 244 28.95 56.16 0.86
CA TRP A 244 28.66 57.12 1.94
C TRP A 244 28.30 56.44 3.25
N MET A 245 27.46 55.40 3.22
CA MET A 245 27.16 54.62 4.43
C MET A 245 27.34 53.13 4.14
N GLN A 246 27.73 52.38 5.17
CA GLN A 246 27.94 50.93 5.11
C GLN A 246 27.26 50.24 6.29
N PHE A 247 26.69 49.08 6.02
CA PHE A 247 26.25 48.09 6.99
C PHE A 247 26.96 46.75 6.70
N PRO A 248 27.56 46.10 7.71
CA PRO A 248 27.79 46.60 9.05
C PRO A 248 28.83 47.72 9.04
N ALA A 249 28.68 48.71 9.93
CA ALA A 249 29.73 49.67 10.21
C ALA A 249 31.02 48.97 10.69
N ALA A 250 32.17 49.48 10.25
CA ALA A 250 33.49 48.96 10.58
C ALA A 250 34.42 50.08 11.02
N THR A 251 35.42 49.76 11.84
CA THR A 251 36.44 50.73 12.30
C THR A 251 37.34 51.21 11.16
N MET A 252 37.65 50.34 10.19
CA MET A 252 38.16 50.77 8.88
C MET A 252 36.97 50.98 7.94
N THR A 253 36.70 52.24 7.60
CA THR A 253 35.57 52.63 6.75
C THR A 253 35.93 52.64 5.27
N PHE A 254 34.94 52.37 4.42
CA PHE A 254 35.03 52.51 2.95
C PHE A 254 34.47 53.85 2.44
N VAL A 255 34.08 54.78 3.32
CA VAL A 255 33.58 56.11 2.92
C VAL A 255 34.56 56.80 1.97
N ASN A 256 34.03 57.41 0.89
CA ASN A 256 34.77 58.01 -0.23
C ASN A 256 35.50 57.02 -1.17
N TYR A 257 35.33 55.72 -0.99
CA TYR A 257 35.72 54.72 -2.00
C TYR A 257 34.74 54.76 -3.19
N ASN A 258 35.25 55.13 -4.37
CA ASN A 258 34.45 55.26 -5.58
C ASN A 258 34.29 53.90 -6.28
N ILE A 259 33.20 53.16 -6.00
CA ILE A 259 32.97 51.83 -6.59
C ILE A 259 32.89 51.88 -8.12
N TYR A 260 32.22 52.91 -8.65
CA TYR A 260 32.08 53.19 -10.09
C TYR A 260 33.43 53.41 -10.78
N GLY A 261 34.33 54.16 -10.15
CA GLY A 261 35.64 54.51 -10.71
C GLY A 261 36.81 53.60 -10.36
N SER A 262 36.60 52.64 -9.44
CA SER A 262 37.62 51.70 -8.99
C SER A 262 37.60 50.37 -9.73
N THR A 263 36.44 49.94 -10.24
CA THR A 263 36.26 48.59 -10.81
C THR A 263 35.41 48.63 -12.10
N GLU A 264 35.83 47.89 -13.12
CA GLU A 264 35.07 47.75 -14.38
C GLU A 264 33.68 47.15 -14.12
N VAL A 265 33.59 46.15 -13.23
CA VAL A 265 32.32 45.58 -12.77
C VAL A 265 31.43 46.65 -12.13
N GLY A 266 31.94 47.43 -11.18
CA GLY A 266 31.17 48.49 -10.51
C GLY A 266 30.67 49.58 -11.46
N LYS A 267 31.45 49.90 -12.51
CA LYS A 267 30.97 50.77 -13.60
C LYS A 267 29.80 50.15 -14.35
N LEU A 268 30.00 48.96 -14.93
CA LEU A 268 28.99 48.29 -15.77
C LEU A 268 27.69 48.01 -15.00
N GLN A 269 27.77 47.66 -13.72
CA GLN A 269 26.58 47.40 -12.90
C GLN A 269 25.77 48.67 -12.61
N ILE A 270 26.44 49.78 -12.31
CA ILE A 270 25.77 51.05 -12.05
C ILE A 270 25.20 51.63 -13.35
N ASP A 271 25.95 51.61 -14.46
CA ASP A 271 25.44 52.03 -15.77
C ASP A 271 24.18 51.21 -16.15
N ALA A 272 24.18 49.88 -15.95
CA ALA A 272 23.01 49.04 -16.18
C ALA A 272 21.80 49.38 -15.29
N VAL A 273 22.01 49.74 -14.00
CA VAL A 273 20.92 50.24 -13.13
C VAL A 273 20.35 51.56 -13.65
N TYR A 274 21.20 52.46 -14.16
CA TYR A 274 20.76 53.75 -14.72
C TYR A 274 20.02 53.61 -16.04
N GLU A 275 20.47 52.75 -16.94
CA GLU A 275 19.85 52.56 -18.26
C GLU A 275 18.54 51.77 -18.20
N THR A 276 18.41 50.81 -17.27
CA THR A 276 17.20 49.97 -17.15
C THR A 276 16.21 50.43 -16.09
N GLY A 277 16.66 51.17 -15.06
CA GLY A 277 15.87 51.43 -13.86
C GLY A 277 15.61 50.20 -12.98
N MET A 278 16.24 49.06 -13.29
CA MET A 278 16.06 47.76 -12.62
C MET A 278 17.32 47.36 -11.83
N PRO A 279 17.22 46.44 -10.85
CA PRO A 279 18.40 45.95 -10.14
C PRO A 279 19.35 45.16 -11.05
N SER A 280 20.67 45.37 -10.93
CA SER A 280 21.69 44.67 -11.71
C SER A 280 22.46 43.63 -10.89
N PHE A 281 22.96 42.58 -11.56
CA PHE A 281 23.61 41.42 -10.95
C PHE A 281 24.84 40.97 -11.75
N PRO A 282 26.07 41.08 -11.22
CA PRO A 282 27.29 40.69 -11.92
C PRO A 282 27.63 39.21 -11.69
N ARG A 283 28.81 38.82 -12.19
CA ARG A 283 29.47 37.55 -11.85
C ARG A 283 29.56 37.40 -10.33
N SER A 284 29.30 36.20 -9.83
CA SER A 284 29.54 35.88 -8.42
C SER A 284 31.05 35.80 -8.16
N VAL A 285 31.48 36.33 -7.01
CA VAL A 285 32.87 36.27 -6.52
C VAL A 285 33.23 34.81 -6.24
N ASN A 286 34.34 34.35 -6.82
CA ASN A 286 34.93 33.04 -6.56
C ASN A 286 36.23 33.26 -5.78
N PHE A 287 36.25 32.93 -4.49
CA PHE A 287 37.40 33.20 -3.62
C PHE A 287 38.70 32.50 -4.05
N TRP A 288 38.61 31.46 -4.88
CA TRP A 288 39.74 30.70 -5.43
C TRP A 288 40.27 31.28 -6.75
N ASP A 289 39.54 32.21 -7.37
CA ASP A 289 39.91 32.89 -8.61
C ASP A 289 40.51 34.27 -8.30
N GLU A 290 41.84 34.38 -8.46
CA GLU A 290 42.61 35.61 -8.24
C GLU A 290 42.10 36.80 -9.05
N SER A 291 41.46 36.58 -10.22
CA SER A 291 40.87 37.66 -11.01
C SER A 291 39.69 38.35 -10.31
N THR A 292 39.05 37.68 -9.34
CA THR A 292 37.97 38.28 -8.54
C THR A 292 38.48 38.98 -7.27
N HIS A 293 39.77 38.87 -6.94
CA HIS A 293 40.32 39.43 -5.70
C HIS A 293 40.36 40.96 -5.68
N GLU A 294 40.32 41.62 -6.84
CA GLU A 294 40.15 43.08 -6.96
C GLU A 294 38.70 43.55 -6.69
N SER A 295 37.75 42.62 -6.52
CA SER A 295 36.39 42.96 -6.11
C SER A 295 36.39 43.61 -4.73
N VAL A 296 35.74 44.77 -4.62
CA VAL A 296 35.44 45.47 -3.36
C VAL A 296 34.91 44.50 -2.30
N VAL A 297 34.03 43.60 -2.74
CA VAL A 297 33.33 42.64 -1.88
C VAL A 297 34.18 41.42 -1.53
N TYR A 298 35.12 41.00 -2.39
CA TYR A 298 36.16 40.05 -1.96
C TYR A 298 36.98 40.66 -0.81
N GLN A 299 37.44 41.90 -0.97
CA GLN A 299 38.26 42.61 0.02
C GLN A 299 37.49 42.81 1.34
N LEU A 300 36.22 43.20 1.28
CA LEU A 300 35.32 43.31 2.44
C LEU A 300 35.15 41.96 3.19
N ILE A 301 34.84 40.89 2.46
CA ILE A 301 34.62 39.57 3.07
C ILE A 301 35.91 39.03 3.68
N LYS A 302 37.07 39.22 3.03
CA LYS A 302 38.37 38.89 3.61
C LYS A 302 38.78 39.78 4.78
N LEU A 303 38.29 41.02 4.86
CA LEU A 303 38.52 41.91 6.00
C LEU A 303 37.71 41.48 7.25
N MET A 304 36.45 41.10 7.08
CA MET A 304 35.58 40.70 8.20
C MET A 304 35.76 39.23 8.61
N SER A 305 35.96 38.36 7.62
CA SER A 305 36.04 36.90 7.78
C SER A 305 37.22 36.34 6.98
N PRO A 306 38.48 36.54 7.43
CA PRO A 306 39.67 36.13 6.67
C PRO A 306 39.69 34.65 6.24
N GLU A 307 39.15 33.79 7.10
CA GLU A 307 39.07 32.34 6.92
C GLU A 307 37.96 31.88 5.96
N TYR A 308 37.06 32.78 5.53
CA TYR A 308 35.97 32.44 4.62
C TYR A 308 36.51 32.18 3.20
N ASN A 309 36.35 30.94 2.72
CA ASN A 309 36.78 30.50 1.38
C ASN A 309 35.71 29.66 0.65
N GLY A 310 34.52 29.50 1.25
CA GLY A 310 33.51 28.53 0.83
C GLY A 310 32.59 29.05 -0.26
N ASP A 311 31.40 29.50 0.16
CA ASP A 311 30.27 29.64 -0.75
C ASP A 311 30.40 30.86 -1.70
N PRO A 312 29.99 30.69 -2.97
CA PRO A 312 29.80 31.77 -3.94
C PRO A 312 28.92 32.91 -3.41
N PHE A 313 29.29 34.13 -3.81
CA PHE A 313 28.71 35.38 -3.32
C PHE A 313 28.42 36.31 -4.50
N TYR A 314 27.25 36.96 -4.54
CA TYR A 314 26.94 37.97 -5.56
C TYR A 314 26.65 39.34 -4.95
N THR A 315 26.72 40.38 -5.79
CA THR A 315 26.44 41.77 -5.42
C THR A 315 25.27 42.31 -6.21
N GLY A 316 24.10 42.43 -5.58
CA GLY A 316 22.96 43.14 -6.18
C GLY A 316 23.17 44.65 -6.11
N TYR A 317 22.92 45.36 -7.21
CA TYR A 317 22.89 46.82 -7.25
C TYR A 317 21.43 47.23 -7.45
N SER A 318 20.87 48.09 -6.60
CA SER A 318 19.45 48.49 -6.67
C SER A 318 19.29 50.02 -6.62
N PRO A 319 18.42 50.62 -7.45
CA PRO A 319 18.27 52.08 -7.51
C PRO A 319 17.56 52.68 -6.30
N VAL A 320 17.99 53.88 -5.90
CA VAL A 320 17.26 54.79 -5.01
C VAL A 320 16.77 55.98 -5.84
N TRP A 321 15.48 56.25 -5.79
CA TRP A 321 14.81 57.24 -6.62
C TRP A 321 14.62 58.58 -5.88
N SER A 322 14.64 59.71 -6.60
CA SER A 322 14.30 61.03 -6.05
C SER A 322 12.83 61.11 -5.59
N SER A 323 11.94 60.33 -6.20
CA SER A 323 10.50 60.35 -5.93
C SER A 323 9.87 58.96 -5.92
N LEU A 324 8.86 58.79 -5.06
CA LEU A 324 8.06 57.58 -4.90
C LEU A 324 6.91 57.47 -5.91
N ASP A 325 6.54 58.56 -6.59
CA ASP A 325 5.53 58.53 -7.65
C ASP A 325 6.21 58.16 -8.97
N PRO A 326 5.88 57.01 -9.60
CA PRO A 326 6.51 56.60 -10.85
C PRO A 326 6.15 57.49 -12.05
N ASN A 327 5.19 58.40 -11.92
CA ASN A 327 4.75 59.34 -12.96
C ASN A 327 5.38 60.74 -12.83
N ASP A 328 6.23 60.96 -11.82
CA ASP A 328 6.89 62.24 -11.56
C ASP A 328 7.98 62.50 -12.62
N GLU A 329 7.82 63.54 -13.45
CA GLU A 329 8.77 63.90 -14.51
C GLU A 329 10.17 64.29 -13.98
N THR A 330 10.31 64.52 -12.66
CA THR A 330 11.60 64.78 -11.98
C THR A 330 12.17 63.54 -11.28
N ARG A 331 11.60 62.36 -11.53
CA ARG A 331 12.06 61.08 -10.96
C ARG A 331 13.33 60.58 -11.64
N GLU A 332 14.45 60.72 -10.94
CA GLU A 332 15.76 60.20 -11.34
C GLU A 332 16.35 59.28 -10.26
N ILE A 333 17.40 58.54 -10.60
CA ILE A 333 18.16 57.73 -9.64
C ILE A 333 19.22 58.63 -8.99
N VAL A 334 19.13 58.77 -7.67
CA VAL A 334 19.94 59.68 -6.84
C VAL A 334 20.98 58.96 -5.99
N ALA A 335 20.81 57.65 -5.80
CA ALA A 335 21.80 56.77 -5.19
C ALA A 335 21.62 55.33 -5.69
N VAL A 336 22.62 54.49 -5.45
CA VAL A 336 22.57 53.04 -5.65
C VAL A 336 22.84 52.33 -4.33
N LEU A 337 22.04 51.32 -4.02
CA LEU A 337 22.31 50.36 -2.95
C LEU A 337 23.15 49.21 -3.52
N VAL A 338 24.35 48.99 -2.98
CA VAL A 338 25.15 47.80 -3.31
C VAL A 338 25.03 46.80 -2.17
N ILE A 339 24.52 45.62 -2.47
CA ILE A 339 24.03 44.65 -1.48
C ILE A 339 24.70 43.30 -1.72
N GLY A 340 25.27 42.73 -0.66
CA GLY A 340 26.05 41.50 -0.76
C GLY A 340 25.34 40.29 -0.16
N VAL A 341 25.24 39.19 -0.92
CA VAL A 341 24.47 38.00 -0.52
C VAL A 341 25.25 36.71 -0.82
N VAL A 342 25.27 35.81 0.16
CA VAL A 342 25.79 34.44 0.02
C VAL A 342 24.69 33.55 -0.55
N TRP A 343 24.96 32.82 -1.64
CA TRP A 343 23.94 32.01 -2.32
C TRP A 343 23.36 30.88 -1.46
N ASN A 344 24.14 30.28 -0.56
CA ASN A 344 23.66 29.20 0.31
C ASN A 344 22.42 29.58 1.15
N THR A 345 22.27 30.88 1.49
CA THR A 345 21.14 31.40 2.28
C THR A 345 19.79 31.23 1.58
N TYR A 346 19.75 31.07 0.26
CA TYR A 346 18.51 30.80 -0.47
C TYR A 346 17.99 29.38 -0.25
N PHE A 347 18.88 28.44 0.11
CA PHE A 347 18.60 27.02 0.23
C PHE A 347 18.46 26.55 1.70
N GLN A 348 18.74 27.42 2.67
CA GLN A 348 18.58 27.13 4.10
C GLN A 348 17.09 27.02 4.50
N SER A 349 16.77 26.01 5.31
CA SER A 349 15.40 25.74 5.82
C SER A 349 14.30 25.58 4.76
N VAL A 350 14.66 25.23 3.51
CA VAL A 350 13.72 25.07 2.40
C VAL A 350 12.95 23.73 2.45
N LEU A 351 13.59 22.67 2.96
CA LEU A 351 13.01 21.33 3.02
C LEU A 351 12.66 20.89 4.46
N PRO A 352 11.72 19.95 4.66
CA PRO A 352 11.41 19.40 5.97
C PRO A 352 12.64 18.74 6.65
N GLU A 353 12.74 18.83 7.98
CA GLU A 353 13.80 18.14 8.73
C GLU A 353 13.77 16.63 8.47
N GLY A 354 14.95 16.04 8.19
CA GLY A 354 15.09 14.63 7.86
C GLY A 354 14.94 14.29 6.37
N THR A 355 14.51 15.23 5.53
CA THR A 355 14.57 15.07 4.07
C THR A 355 16.02 14.91 3.61
N LYS A 356 16.28 13.85 2.83
CA LYS A 356 17.58 13.60 2.22
C LYS A 356 17.93 14.64 1.16
N ASP A 357 19.23 14.86 1.00
CA ASP A 357 19.79 15.91 0.16
C ASP A 357 19.35 15.83 -1.30
N ILE A 358 18.99 16.99 -1.85
CA ILE A 358 18.70 17.23 -3.26
C ILE A 358 19.86 18.05 -3.84
N THR A 359 20.33 17.68 -5.03
CA THR A 359 21.42 18.39 -5.72
C THR A 359 20.84 19.61 -6.43
N VAL A 360 21.36 20.79 -6.14
CA VAL A 360 20.98 22.05 -6.78
C VAL A 360 22.17 22.63 -7.51
N ILE A 361 21.99 22.88 -8.81
CA ILE A 361 22.95 23.50 -9.70
C ILE A 361 22.50 24.94 -9.93
N LEU A 362 23.21 25.90 -9.35
CA LEU A 362 23.04 27.32 -9.65
C LEU A 362 24.02 27.68 -10.77
N GLU A 363 23.54 28.32 -11.83
CA GLU A 363 24.36 28.72 -12.97
C GLU A 363 23.99 30.11 -13.49
N ASN A 364 24.81 30.67 -14.38
CA ASN A 364 24.50 31.93 -15.04
C ASN A 364 24.99 32.02 -16.49
N GLN A 365 24.39 32.94 -17.26
CA GLN A 365 24.81 33.26 -18.63
C GLN A 365 26.26 33.74 -18.74
N CYS A 366 26.86 34.17 -17.62
CA CYS A 366 28.27 34.53 -17.51
C CYS A 366 29.21 33.31 -17.44
N ASN A 367 28.71 32.09 -17.69
CA ASN A 367 29.48 30.85 -17.68
C ASN A 367 30.17 30.62 -16.31
N GLN A 368 29.35 30.68 -15.25
CA GLN A 368 29.68 30.16 -13.92
C GLN A 368 28.63 29.13 -13.52
N THR A 369 29.06 28.09 -12.82
CA THR A 369 28.20 27.03 -12.28
C THR A 369 28.63 26.72 -10.85
N PHE A 370 27.67 26.37 -10.00
CA PHE A 370 27.86 26.17 -8.56
C PHE A 370 26.95 25.05 -8.08
N THR A 371 27.50 23.95 -7.58
CA THR A 371 26.70 22.86 -7.00
C THR A 371 26.51 23.05 -5.50
N TYR A 372 25.28 22.82 -5.01
CA TYR A 372 24.90 22.73 -3.61
C TYR A 372 24.22 21.40 -3.30
N SER A 373 24.45 20.87 -2.10
CA SER A 373 23.67 19.78 -1.50
C SER A 373 22.64 20.38 -0.56
N VAL A 374 21.35 20.13 -0.79
CA VAL A 374 20.24 20.76 -0.05
C VAL A 374 19.40 19.71 0.65
N GLY A 375 19.66 19.50 1.94
CA GLY A 375 19.03 18.49 2.78
C GLY A 375 18.45 19.10 4.07
N GLY A 376 17.16 18.88 4.32
CA GLY A 376 16.44 19.47 5.45
C GLY A 376 16.66 20.98 5.60
N LYS A 377 17.37 21.37 6.67
CA LYS A 377 17.65 22.79 6.98
C LYS A 377 18.91 23.36 6.34
N THR A 378 19.77 22.54 5.75
CA THR A 378 21.09 22.92 5.27
C THR A 378 21.17 22.93 3.75
N GLY A 379 21.71 24.01 3.19
CA GLY A 379 22.25 24.04 1.83
C GLY A 379 23.76 24.22 1.92
N GLU A 380 24.54 23.20 1.55
CA GLU A 380 26.00 23.17 1.65
C GLU A 380 26.64 23.22 0.25
N PHE A 381 27.51 24.22 0.03
CA PHE A 381 28.23 24.38 -1.23
C PHE A 381 29.24 23.23 -1.48
N GLN A 382 29.20 22.64 -2.67
CA GLN A 382 30.02 21.50 -3.06
C GLN A 382 31.17 21.87 -4.00
N GLY A 383 30.97 22.83 -4.92
CA GLY A 383 32.02 23.25 -5.86
C GLY A 383 31.57 24.11 -7.04
N PHE A 384 32.55 24.62 -7.80
CA PHE A 384 32.41 25.58 -8.90
C PHE A 384 32.15 24.93 -10.29
N GLU A 385 31.61 23.73 -10.29
CA GLU A 385 31.28 22.93 -11.48
C GLU A 385 29.90 22.27 -11.27
N ASP A 386 29.38 21.65 -12.33
CA ASP A 386 28.14 20.88 -12.28
C ASP A 386 28.43 19.44 -11.80
N PHE A 387 27.90 19.07 -10.62
CA PHE A 387 28.07 17.73 -10.03
C PHE A 387 26.76 16.94 -9.90
N HIS A 388 25.73 17.20 -10.73
CA HIS A 388 24.60 16.25 -10.82
C HIS A 388 25.07 14.91 -11.43
N ASP A 389 24.36 13.82 -11.13
CA ASP A 389 24.53 12.53 -11.81
C ASP A 389 23.66 12.55 -13.10
N PRO A 390 24.24 12.47 -14.31
CA PRO A 390 23.50 12.52 -15.58
C PRO A 390 22.50 11.37 -15.80
N LYS A 391 22.46 10.41 -14.87
CA LYS A 391 21.35 9.46 -14.73
C LYS A 391 19.99 10.16 -14.54
N TYR A 392 19.96 11.36 -13.95
CA TYR A 392 18.73 12.04 -13.53
C TYR A 392 18.29 13.22 -14.42
N ASP A 393 18.93 13.47 -15.57
CA ASP A 393 18.54 14.51 -16.56
C ASP A 393 17.03 14.57 -16.82
N TYR A 394 16.41 13.39 -16.89
CA TYR A 394 14.99 13.22 -17.20
C TYR A 394 14.03 13.66 -16.08
N LEU A 395 14.55 14.05 -14.91
CA LEU A 395 13.81 14.57 -13.76
C LEU A 395 14.06 16.06 -13.51
N GLU A 396 14.85 16.75 -14.36
CA GLU A 396 15.23 18.15 -14.16
C GLU A 396 14.04 19.05 -13.81
N LEU A 397 14.15 19.76 -12.70
CA LEU A 397 13.29 20.88 -12.33
C LEU A 397 14.15 22.13 -12.23
N GLY A 398 13.60 23.31 -12.54
CA GLY A 398 14.38 24.54 -12.51
C GLY A 398 13.55 25.80 -12.62
N SER A 399 14.21 26.93 -12.37
CA SER A 399 13.64 28.28 -12.49
C SER A 399 14.75 29.31 -12.75
N ASN A 400 14.35 30.51 -13.14
CA ASN A 400 15.22 31.60 -13.55
C ASN A 400 14.90 32.90 -12.80
N ILE A 401 15.93 33.58 -12.30
CA ILE A 401 15.76 34.76 -11.45
C ILE A 401 15.12 35.92 -12.21
N ASN A 402 15.51 36.17 -13.47
CA ASN A 402 15.00 37.29 -14.25
C ASN A 402 13.51 37.15 -14.56
N ASP A 403 13.05 35.96 -14.93
CA ASP A 403 11.62 35.66 -15.13
C ASP A 403 10.81 35.94 -13.84
N VAL A 404 11.34 35.51 -12.69
CA VAL A 404 10.70 35.63 -11.36
C VAL A 404 10.57 37.08 -10.89
N ILE A 405 11.53 37.95 -11.23
CA ILE A 405 11.50 39.39 -10.88
C ILE A 405 11.01 40.30 -12.00
N GLY A 406 10.53 39.73 -13.11
CA GLY A 406 9.91 40.46 -14.22
C GLY A 406 10.88 41.28 -15.08
N ILE A 407 12.13 40.84 -15.21
CA ILE A 407 13.15 41.48 -16.05
C ILE A 407 13.12 40.92 -17.47
N ASP A 408 13.02 41.80 -18.47
CA ASP A 408 13.17 41.43 -19.87
C ASP A 408 14.63 41.05 -20.19
N ARG A 409 14.85 39.75 -20.44
CA ARG A 409 16.17 39.16 -20.69
C ARG A 409 16.88 39.76 -21.90
N ASP A 410 16.14 40.15 -22.94
CA ASP A 410 16.70 40.70 -24.19
C ASP A 410 17.21 42.13 -24.01
N GLN A 411 16.67 42.87 -23.03
CA GLN A 411 17.14 44.22 -22.67
C GLN A 411 18.29 44.15 -21.64
N PHE A 412 18.17 43.27 -20.65
CA PHE A 412 19.04 43.23 -19.48
C PHE A 412 20.48 42.74 -19.75
N THR A 413 20.66 41.95 -20.81
CA THR A 413 21.93 41.27 -21.15
C THR A 413 22.85 42.08 -22.07
N LEU A 414 22.33 43.12 -22.74
CA LEU A 414 23.05 43.89 -23.77
C LEU A 414 24.32 44.59 -23.27
N ASN A 415 24.36 44.96 -21.98
CA ASN A 415 25.42 45.81 -21.42
C ASN A 415 26.63 45.04 -20.85
N GLY A 416 26.76 43.74 -21.15
CA GLY A 416 27.98 42.94 -20.97
C GLY A 416 28.44 42.63 -19.53
N GLY A 417 27.95 43.36 -18.53
CA GLY A 417 28.26 43.12 -17.11
C GLY A 417 27.22 42.28 -16.36
N ASN A 418 25.98 42.21 -16.85
CA ASN A 418 24.87 41.51 -16.19
C ASN A 418 24.92 40.00 -16.43
N CYS A 419 24.62 39.24 -15.39
CA CYS A 419 24.50 37.79 -15.40
C CYS A 419 23.07 37.40 -15.03
N ASP A 420 22.33 36.85 -15.98
CA ASP A 420 21.08 36.15 -15.72
C ASP A 420 21.38 34.79 -15.06
N TYR A 421 20.71 34.48 -13.95
CA TYR A 421 20.95 33.31 -13.10
C TYR A 421 19.76 32.33 -13.14
N SER A 422 20.05 31.03 -13.21
CA SER A 422 19.07 29.94 -13.12
C SER A 422 19.49 28.90 -12.09
N ILE A 423 18.49 28.18 -11.55
CA ILE A 423 18.70 26.94 -10.81
C ILE A 423 18.16 25.75 -11.61
N ARG A 424 18.93 24.66 -11.66
CA ARG A 424 18.51 23.30 -12.04
C ARG A 424 18.60 22.40 -10.80
N VAL A 425 17.69 21.44 -10.66
CA VAL A 425 17.47 20.67 -9.44
C VAL A 425 17.30 19.20 -9.81
N TYR A 426 18.06 18.33 -9.15
CA TYR A 426 18.13 16.89 -9.40
C TYR A 426 18.12 16.09 -8.09
N PRO A 427 17.57 14.88 -8.05
CA PRO A 427 17.70 14.02 -6.88
C PRO A 427 19.17 13.64 -6.68
N SER A 428 19.64 13.63 -5.43
CA SER A 428 20.94 13.03 -5.14
C SER A 428 20.85 11.50 -5.11
N LYS A 429 22.02 10.85 -5.19
CA LYS A 429 22.13 9.40 -4.97
C LYS A 429 21.67 8.97 -3.57
N GLU A 430 21.87 9.80 -2.53
CA GLU A 430 21.39 9.50 -1.17
C GLU A 430 19.87 9.65 -1.04
N PHE A 431 19.26 10.57 -1.81
CA PHE A 431 17.81 10.67 -1.93
C PHE A 431 17.24 9.40 -2.58
N GLU A 432 17.78 8.97 -3.72
CA GLU A 432 17.34 7.73 -4.40
C GLU A 432 17.52 6.48 -3.52
N GLU A 433 18.67 6.33 -2.84
CA GLU A 433 18.95 5.21 -1.94
C GLU A 433 18.00 5.15 -0.73
N SER A 434 17.27 6.23 -0.41
CA SER A 434 16.25 6.22 0.65
C SER A 434 14.93 5.54 0.25
N PHE A 435 14.65 5.40 -1.06
CA PHE A 435 13.42 4.76 -1.58
C PHE A 435 13.62 3.30 -1.98
N TYR A 436 14.84 2.89 -2.37
CA TYR A 436 15.11 1.50 -2.72
C TYR A 436 15.38 0.64 -1.48
N THR A 437 14.48 -0.30 -1.22
CA THR A 437 14.51 -1.10 0.01
C THR A 437 14.60 -2.59 -0.28
N ASN A 438 14.78 -3.38 0.78
CA ASN A 438 14.66 -4.83 0.68
C ASN A 438 13.20 -5.34 0.60
N ARG A 439 12.18 -4.47 0.49
CA ARG A 439 10.76 -4.87 0.52
C ARG A 439 10.40 -5.83 -0.62
N ALA A 440 10.80 -5.52 -1.86
CA ALA A 440 10.59 -6.41 -3.01
C ALA A 440 11.19 -7.81 -2.76
N THR A 441 12.41 -7.88 -2.21
CA THR A 441 13.10 -9.13 -1.85
C THR A 441 12.39 -9.87 -0.72
N VAL A 442 12.01 -9.17 0.35
CA VAL A 442 11.32 -9.75 1.53
C VAL A 442 9.95 -10.30 1.15
N TYR A 443 9.16 -9.57 0.35
CA TYR A 443 7.87 -10.05 -0.13
C TYR A 443 8.03 -11.25 -1.06
N ALA A 444 8.99 -11.22 -1.99
CA ALA A 444 9.27 -12.35 -2.88
C ALA A 444 9.71 -13.61 -2.10
N LEU A 445 10.57 -13.46 -1.08
CA LEU A 445 10.99 -14.56 -0.20
C LEU A 445 9.84 -15.10 0.66
N ALA A 446 8.99 -14.23 1.22
CA ALA A 446 7.82 -14.65 1.98
C ALA A 446 6.80 -15.41 1.10
N LEU A 447 6.57 -14.92 -0.13
CA LEU A 447 5.69 -15.57 -1.09
C LEU A 447 6.25 -16.92 -1.55
N ALA A 448 7.55 -16.98 -1.86
CA ALA A 448 8.26 -18.21 -2.20
C ALA A 448 8.21 -19.23 -1.04
N PHE A 449 8.33 -18.78 0.22
CA PHE A 449 8.16 -19.65 1.39
C PHE A 449 6.74 -20.24 1.47
N VAL A 450 5.70 -19.45 1.22
CA VAL A 450 4.30 -19.95 1.16
C VAL A 450 4.13 -20.98 0.03
N PHE A 451 4.72 -20.75 -1.15
CA PHE A 451 4.69 -21.73 -2.24
C PHE A 451 5.48 -23.01 -1.93
N VAL A 452 6.67 -22.92 -1.31
CA VAL A 452 7.46 -24.08 -0.88
C VAL A 452 6.73 -24.87 0.22
N PHE A 453 6.11 -24.18 1.19
CA PHE A 453 5.33 -24.79 2.25
C PHE A 453 4.10 -25.52 1.70
N THR A 454 3.32 -24.87 0.84
CA THR A 454 2.13 -25.50 0.22
C THR A 454 2.50 -26.68 -0.68
N CYS A 455 3.56 -26.57 -1.50
CA CYS A 455 4.09 -27.71 -2.26
C CYS A 455 4.54 -28.86 -1.35
N SER A 456 5.19 -28.55 -0.22
CA SER A 456 5.60 -29.56 0.78
C SER A 456 4.40 -30.26 1.40
N VAL A 457 3.33 -29.53 1.74
CA VAL A 457 2.06 -30.10 2.24
C VAL A 457 1.39 -30.99 1.18
N PHE A 458 1.38 -30.59 -0.09
CA PHE A 458 0.88 -31.43 -1.18
C PHE A 458 1.69 -32.72 -1.34
N LEU A 459 3.02 -32.65 -1.33
CA LEU A 459 3.90 -33.84 -1.43
C LEU A 459 3.75 -34.77 -0.22
N LEU A 460 3.57 -34.23 0.98
CA LEU A 460 3.28 -35.01 2.20
C LEU A 460 1.91 -35.69 2.13
N TYR A 461 0.87 -34.97 1.69
CA TYR A 461 -0.47 -35.53 1.49
C TYR A 461 -0.46 -36.65 0.46
N ASP A 462 0.17 -36.42 -0.70
CA ASP A 462 0.23 -37.37 -1.80
C ASP A 462 0.98 -38.65 -1.40
N ARG A 463 2.09 -38.52 -0.66
CA ARG A 463 2.83 -39.64 -0.06
C ARG A 463 2.00 -40.41 0.97
N MET A 464 1.17 -39.72 1.78
CA MET A 464 0.22 -40.39 2.70
C MET A 464 -0.89 -41.14 1.95
N VAL A 465 -1.42 -40.57 0.86
CA VAL A 465 -2.41 -41.21 0.00
C VAL A 465 -1.82 -42.46 -0.67
N GLU A 466 -0.61 -42.37 -1.23
CA GLU A 466 0.08 -43.51 -1.84
C GLU A 466 0.36 -44.62 -0.81
N LEU A 467 0.79 -44.29 0.40
CA LEU A 467 0.96 -45.24 1.51
C LEU A 467 -0.37 -45.88 1.93
N ARG A 468 -1.49 -45.12 1.92
CA ARG A 468 -2.84 -45.63 2.19
C ARG A 468 -3.30 -46.57 1.09
N GLN A 469 -3.11 -46.21 -0.18
CA GLN A 469 -3.42 -47.05 -1.34
C GLN A 469 -2.62 -48.36 -1.30
N LYS A 470 -1.31 -48.31 -1.01
CA LYS A 470 -0.46 -49.51 -0.84
C LYS A 470 -0.91 -50.40 0.34
N LYS A 471 -1.44 -49.83 1.43
CA LYS A 471 -2.05 -50.61 2.52
C LYS A 471 -3.39 -51.24 2.11
N VAL A 472 -4.27 -50.50 1.44
CA VAL A 472 -5.58 -51.00 0.96
C VAL A 472 -5.42 -52.10 -0.09
N MET A 473 -4.50 -51.94 -1.05
CA MET A 473 -4.18 -52.96 -2.05
C MET A 473 -3.73 -54.28 -1.40
N LYS A 474 -2.82 -54.20 -0.41
CA LYS A 474 -2.38 -55.37 0.38
C LYS A 474 -3.47 -55.98 1.24
N ALA A 475 -4.49 -55.22 1.65
CA ALA A 475 -5.65 -55.75 2.35
C ALA A 475 -6.62 -56.46 1.38
N ALA A 476 -6.92 -55.85 0.23
CA ALA A 476 -7.79 -56.43 -0.79
C ALA A 476 -7.25 -57.77 -1.32
N LEU A 477 -5.93 -57.86 -1.58
CA LEU A 477 -5.27 -59.11 -1.99
C LEU A 477 -5.34 -60.22 -0.92
N ARG A 478 -5.39 -59.86 0.37
CA ARG A 478 -5.63 -60.84 1.46
C ARG A 478 -7.09 -61.29 1.49
N SER A 479 -8.05 -60.38 1.32
CA SER A 479 -9.48 -60.72 1.27
C SER A 479 -9.84 -61.60 0.08
N GLY A 480 -9.26 -61.36 -1.10
CA GLY A 480 -9.46 -62.22 -2.28
C GLY A 480 -9.06 -63.68 -2.05
N LYS A 481 -7.98 -63.91 -1.27
CA LYS A 481 -7.53 -65.24 -0.84
C LYS A 481 -8.37 -65.87 0.29
N LEU A 482 -9.32 -65.15 0.86
CA LEU A 482 -10.21 -65.62 1.94
C LEU A 482 -11.64 -65.88 1.43
N VAL A 483 -12.12 -65.07 0.48
CA VAL A 483 -13.43 -65.28 -0.18
C VAL A 483 -13.41 -66.51 -1.08
N SER A 484 -12.27 -66.81 -1.70
CA SER A 484 -12.06 -68.00 -2.55
C SER A 484 -12.03 -69.34 -1.78
N SER A 485 -11.97 -69.33 -0.45
CA SER A 485 -11.98 -70.54 0.39
C SER A 485 -13.28 -70.79 1.15
N LEU A 486 -14.37 -70.06 0.84
CA LEU A 486 -15.62 -70.09 1.62
C LEU A 486 -16.89 -70.42 0.81
N PHE A 487 -16.79 -70.74 -0.48
CA PHE A 487 -17.93 -71.10 -1.33
C PHE A 487 -17.64 -72.34 -2.20
N PRO A 488 -18.53 -73.36 -2.18
CA PRO A 488 -18.45 -74.50 -3.09
C PRO A 488 -18.59 -74.11 -4.57
N GLU A 489 -18.05 -74.94 -5.44
CA GLU A 489 -17.77 -74.58 -6.84
C GLU A 489 -19.04 -74.36 -7.70
N GLU A 490 -20.14 -75.03 -7.37
CA GLU A 490 -21.41 -74.94 -8.12
C GLU A 490 -22.17 -73.62 -7.89
N VAL A 491 -22.01 -72.99 -6.72
CA VAL A 491 -22.58 -71.66 -6.44
C VAL A 491 -21.83 -70.58 -7.24
N ARG A 492 -20.52 -70.77 -7.41
CA ARG A 492 -19.62 -69.85 -8.13
C ARG A 492 -19.98 -69.77 -9.61
N ASN A 493 -20.20 -70.91 -10.26
CA ASN A 493 -20.44 -70.95 -11.71
C ASN A 493 -21.78 -70.29 -12.09
N ARG A 494 -22.87 -70.53 -11.35
CA ARG A 494 -24.18 -69.90 -11.61
C ARG A 494 -24.15 -68.38 -11.53
N LEU A 495 -23.36 -67.81 -10.61
CA LEU A 495 -23.19 -66.35 -10.50
C LEU A 495 -22.39 -65.76 -11.67
N TYR A 496 -21.38 -66.48 -12.19
CA TYR A 496 -20.60 -66.01 -13.33
C TYR A 496 -21.31 -66.16 -14.68
N GLU A 497 -22.10 -67.21 -14.90
CA GLU A 497 -22.92 -67.36 -16.10
C GLU A 497 -23.98 -66.25 -16.21
N GLU A 498 -24.60 -65.90 -15.09
CA GLU A 498 -25.52 -64.75 -14.99
C GLU A 498 -24.84 -63.38 -15.20
N GLU A 499 -23.53 -63.24 -14.93
CA GLU A 499 -22.78 -62.01 -15.25
C GLU A 499 -22.31 -61.97 -16.69
N GLU A 500 -21.82 -63.08 -17.26
CA GLU A 500 -21.41 -63.16 -18.67
C GLU A 500 -22.57 -62.83 -19.62
N ALA A 501 -23.76 -63.35 -19.35
CA ALA A 501 -24.98 -63.05 -20.10
C ALA A 501 -25.35 -61.55 -20.06
N LYS A 502 -25.08 -60.86 -18.94
CA LYS A 502 -25.30 -59.42 -18.80
C LYS A 502 -24.18 -58.59 -19.44
N LYS A 503 -22.92 -59.06 -19.41
CA LYS A 503 -21.74 -58.39 -19.99
C LYS A 503 -21.72 -58.45 -21.52
N LYS A 504 -22.15 -59.55 -22.14
CA LYS A 504 -22.23 -59.70 -23.61
C LYS A 504 -23.33 -58.86 -24.29
N ALA A 505 -24.15 -58.15 -23.51
CA ALA A 505 -25.25 -57.33 -24.03
C ALA A 505 -24.91 -55.84 -24.24
N VAL A 506 -23.70 -55.37 -23.87
CA VAL A 506 -23.38 -53.92 -23.84
C VAL A 506 -21.97 -53.61 -24.38
N GLU A 507 -21.83 -53.52 -25.71
CA GLU A 507 -20.85 -52.66 -26.37
C GLU A 507 -21.48 -51.96 -27.61
N PRO A 508 -20.96 -50.81 -28.07
CA PRO A 508 -21.83 -49.75 -28.57
C PRO A 508 -21.93 -49.60 -30.11
N GLY A 509 -23.17 -49.65 -30.63
CA GLY A 509 -23.51 -49.19 -31.98
C GLY A 509 -24.13 -47.79 -31.99
N TRP A 510 -23.42 -46.78 -32.49
CA TRP A 510 -23.95 -45.40 -32.59
C TRP A 510 -25.02 -45.26 -33.68
N LYS A 511 -26.29 -45.03 -33.29
CA LYS A 511 -27.29 -44.27 -34.07
C LYS A 511 -28.60 -43.98 -33.30
N SER A 512 -29.07 -42.74 -33.45
CA SER A 512 -30.48 -42.30 -33.33
C SER A 512 -31.23 -42.34 -31.97
N MET A 513 -31.35 -41.15 -31.37
CA MET A 513 -32.55 -40.57 -30.70
C MET A 513 -33.40 -41.34 -29.67
N LYS A 514 -33.55 -40.65 -28.52
CA LYS A 514 -34.75 -40.47 -27.66
C LYS A 514 -35.15 -41.55 -26.64
N ALA A 515 -35.24 -41.06 -25.39
CA ALA A 515 -36.24 -41.36 -24.36
C ALA A 515 -36.35 -42.78 -23.78
N SER A 516 -35.69 -42.99 -22.64
CA SER A 516 -36.35 -43.40 -21.38
C SER A 516 -35.41 -43.18 -20.19
N GLU A 517 -35.94 -43.20 -18.98
CA GLU A 517 -35.22 -42.88 -17.74
C GLU A 517 -34.94 -44.12 -16.87
N ARG A 518 -33.83 -44.08 -16.11
CA ARG A 518 -33.64 -44.75 -14.80
C ARG A 518 -33.51 -46.31 -14.80
N GLN A 519 -32.83 -46.97 -13.85
CA GLN A 519 -31.92 -46.53 -12.77
C GLN A 519 -31.25 -47.73 -12.07
N SER A 520 -29.95 -47.63 -11.74
CA SER A 520 -29.26 -48.46 -10.73
C SER A 520 -28.00 -47.72 -10.25
N GLN A 521 -28.12 -46.77 -9.32
CA GLN A 521 -27.88 -46.97 -7.87
C GLN A 521 -26.49 -47.55 -7.49
N SER A 522 -25.47 -46.69 -7.47
CA SER A 522 -24.52 -46.70 -6.36
C SER A 522 -25.12 -45.91 -5.18
N HIS A 523 -25.22 -46.51 -3.99
CA HIS A 523 -25.98 -45.94 -2.88
C HIS A 523 -25.29 -44.71 -2.23
N ALA A 524 -25.93 -43.55 -2.31
CA ALA A 524 -25.57 -42.38 -1.52
C ALA A 524 -25.96 -42.60 -0.05
N ILE A 525 -25.18 -42.06 0.90
CA ILE A 525 -25.58 -42.01 2.31
C ILE A 525 -26.48 -40.78 2.48
N ALA A 526 -27.77 -40.98 2.19
CA ALA A 526 -28.83 -40.01 2.36
C ALA A 526 -30.03 -40.70 3.03
N THR A 527 -30.57 -40.09 4.08
CA THR A 527 -31.68 -40.63 4.89
C THR A 527 -32.80 -39.60 4.91
N LEU A 528 -34.01 -40.03 4.59
CA LEU A 528 -35.21 -39.21 4.67
C LEU A 528 -35.74 -39.21 6.11
N TYR A 529 -35.86 -38.02 6.69
CA TYR A 529 -36.54 -37.76 7.96
C TYR A 529 -37.88 -37.10 7.62
N PRO A 530 -39.03 -37.77 7.85
CA PRO A 530 -40.33 -37.27 7.38
C PRO A 530 -40.84 -36.09 8.21
N GLU A 531 -40.56 -36.08 9.52
CA GLU A 531 -40.94 -35.02 10.44
C GLU A 531 -39.69 -34.42 11.08
N THR A 532 -39.43 -33.15 10.78
CA THR A 532 -38.35 -32.36 11.37
C THR A 532 -38.84 -30.93 11.60
N THR A 533 -38.16 -30.15 12.44
CA THR A 533 -38.29 -28.68 12.43
C THR A 533 -36.92 -28.05 12.24
N ILE A 534 -36.83 -27.16 11.27
CA ILE A 534 -35.60 -26.45 10.90
C ILE A 534 -35.68 -25.02 11.45
N PHE A 535 -34.54 -24.53 11.93
CA PHE A 535 -34.31 -23.20 12.47
C PHE A 535 -33.21 -22.51 11.65
N PHE A 536 -33.52 -21.30 11.20
CA PHE A 536 -32.56 -20.32 10.70
C PHE A 536 -32.59 -19.11 11.63
N ALA A 537 -31.43 -18.56 11.98
CA ALA A 537 -31.35 -17.32 12.75
C ALA A 537 -30.26 -16.40 12.21
N ASP A 538 -30.64 -15.16 11.89
CA ASP A 538 -29.85 -14.15 11.17
C ASP A 538 -29.63 -12.91 12.05
N LEU A 539 -28.45 -12.28 11.95
CA LEU A 539 -28.07 -11.12 12.76
C LEU A 539 -28.38 -9.81 12.04
N ALA A 540 -29.62 -9.34 12.17
CA ALA A 540 -30.18 -8.20 11.45
C ALA A 540 -29.52 -6.84 11.80
N GLY A 541 -28.43 -6.55 11.08
CA GLY A 541 -27.58 -5.36 11.22
C GLY A 541 -26.08 -5.68 11.11
N PHE A 542 -25.72 -6.96 11.29
CA PHE A 542 -24.34 -7.43 11.36
C PHE A 542 -23.53 -7.04 10.12
N THR A 543 -24.06 -7.16 8.90
CA THR A 543 -23.32 -6.80 7.67
C THR A 543 -22.79 -5.36 7.67
N LYS A 544 -23.54 -4.41 8.27
CA LYS A 544 -23.09 -3.01 8.43
C LYS A 544 -22.09 -2.91 9.58
N TRP A 545 -22.39 -3.51 10.72
CA TRP A 545 -21.55 -3.49 11.91
C TRP A 545 -20.16 -4.07 11.62
N SER A 546 -20.09 -5.25 10.98
CA SER A 546 -18.86 -5.92 10.60
C SER A 546 -18.05 -5.19 9.52
N SER A 547 -18.68 -4.37 8.67
CA SER A 547 -17.93 -3.58 7.66
C SER A 547 -17.06 -2.48 8.25
N SER A 548 -17.27 -2.14 9.52
CA SER A 548 -16.53 -1.13 10.29
C SER A 548 -15.74 -1.70 11.47
N ARG A 549 -15.50 -3.02 11.49
CA ARG A 549 -14.83 -3.75 12.58
C ARG A 549 -13.65 -4.57 12.05
N THR A 550 -12.66 -4.83 12.90
CA THR A 550 -11.55 -5.72 12.56
C THR A 550 -12.02 -7.18 12.46
N PRO A 551 -11.34 -8.04 11.69
CA PRO A 551 -11.68 -9.46 11.61
C PRO A 551 -11.67 -10.20 12.96
N VAL A 552 -10.96 -9.67 13.97
CA VAL A 552 -10.91 -10.23 15.33
C VAL A 552 -12.18 -9.88 16.09
N GLU A 553 -12.57 -8.60 16.19
CA GLU A 553 -13.84 -8.18 16.83
C GLU A 553 -15.06 -8.90 16.23
N VAL A 554 -15.06 -9.08 14.90
CA VAL A 554 -16.12 -9.79 14.18
C VAL A 554 -16.14 -11.29 14.52
N PHE A 555 -14.97 -11.90 14.72
CA PHE A 555 -14.86 -13.29 15.15
C PHE A 555 -15.29 -13.47 16.61
N ASP A 556 -14.86 -12.58 17.51
CA ASP A 556 -15.17 -12.63 18.94
C ASP A 556 -16.68 -12.55 19.21
N LEU A 557 -17.40 -11.70 18.48
CA LEU A 557 -18.87 -11.64 18.53
C LEU A 557 -19.50 -12.97 18.12
N LEU A 558 -19.10 -13.52 16.96
CA LEU A 558 -19.70 -14.75 16.42
C LEU A 558 -19.34 -15.99 17.27
N GLU A 559 -18.10 -16.11 17.75
CA GLU A 559 -17.69 -17.21 18.64
C GLU A 559 -18.43 -17.15 19.98
N THR A 560 -18.59 -15.96 20.56
CA THR A 560 -19.33 -15.79 21.83
C THR A 560 -20.83 -16.14 21.66
N VAL A 561 -21.48 -15.59 20.63
CA VAL A 561 -22.91 -15.82 20.37
C VAL A 561 -23.19 -17.28 20.01
N TYR A 562 -22.43 -17.86 19.09
CA TYR A 562 -22.63 -19.26 18.69
C TYR A 562 -22.13 -20.25 19.74
N GLY A 563 -21.12 -19.91 20.55
CA GLY A 563 -20.72 -20.72 21.69
C GLY A 563 -21.84 -20.91 22.72
N GLU A 564 -22.68 -19.89 22.92
CA GLU A 564 -23.89 -19.97 23.73
C GLU A 564 -25.04 -20.69 23.02
N PHE A 565 -25.23 -20.49 21.71
CA PHE A 565 -26.23 -21.25 20.95
C PHE A 565 -25.89 -22.75 20.89
N ASP A 566 -24.63 -23.15 20.84
CA ASP A 566 -24.18 -24.54 20.91
C ASP A 566 -24.45 -25.18 22.29
N LYS A 567 -24.35 -24.40 23.38
CA LYS A 567 -24.73 -24.84 24.73
C LYS A 567 -26.26 -25.03 24.83
N LEU A 568 -27.03 -24.09 24.29
CA LEU A 568 -28.51 -24.19 24.23
C LEU A 568 -28.96 -25.35 23.33
N ALA A 569 -28.30 -25.59 22.21
CA ALA A 569 -28.63 -26.68 21.28
C ALA A 569 -28.46 -28.05 21.97
N LYS A 570 -27.34 -28.24 22.69
CA LYS A 570 -27.11 -29.42 23.54
C LYS A 570 -28.22 -29.58 24.59
N ARG A 571 -28.61 -28.49 25.30
CA ARG A 571 -29.68 -28.52 26.32
C ARG A 571 -31.03 -28.96 25.75
N TYR A 572 -31.41 -28.47 24.56
CA TYR A 572 -32.70 -28.76 23.93
C TYR A 572 -32.67 -29.96 22.96
N LYS A 573 -31.56 -30.72 22.90
CA LYS A 573 -31.35 -31.85 21.98
C LYS A 573 -31.52 -31.45 20.49
N VAL A 574 -31.17 -30.22 20.17
CA VAL A 574 -31.18 -29.66 18.81
C VAL A 574 -29.85 -29.99 18.13
N PHE A 575 -29.90 -30.40 16.86
CA PHE A 575 -28.73 -30.67 16.05
C PHE A 575 -28.31 -29.40 15.28
N LYS A 576 -27.11 -28.89 15.52
CA LYS A 576 -26.48 -27.83 14.72
C LYS A 576 -26.07 -28.41 13.36
N VAL A 577 -26.46 -27.76 12.27
CA VAL A 577 -26.16 -28.20 10.90
C VAL A 577 -24.85 -27.55 10.45
N GLU A 578 -24.89 -26.24 10.22
CA GLU A 578 -23.75 -25.40 9.84
C GLU A 578 -24.06 -23.92 10.15
N THR A 579 -23.07 -23.05 9.96
CA THR A 579 -23.22 -21.59 10.03
C THR A 579 -22.92 -21.02 8.64
N ILE A 580 -23.80 -20.18 8.12
CA ILE A 580 -23.76 -19.62 6.77
C ILE A 580 -23.57 -18.12 6.91
N GLY A 581 -22.31 -17.67 6.97
CA GLY A 581 -21.98 -16.30 7.38
C GLY A 581 -22.43 -16.06 8.83
N ASP A 582 -23.21 -15.01 9.01
CA ASP A 582 -23.90 -14.62 10.24
C ASP A 582 -25.23 -15.36 10.50
N CYS A 583 -25.62 -16.31 9.64
CA CYS A 583 -26.78 -17.16 9.88
C CYS A 583 -26.44 -18.49 10.57
N TYR A 584 -27.09 -18.80 11.68
CA TYR A 584 -26.98 -20.08 12.41
C TYR A 584 -28.10 -21.05 12.01
N VAL A 585 -27.74 -22.24 11.52
CA VAL A 585 -28.71 -23.25 11.01
C VAL A 585 -28.75 -24.49 11.90
N ALA A 586 -29.95 -24.87 12.32
CA ALA A 586 -30.17 -25.99 13.23
C ALA A 586 -31.48 -26.76 12.94
N VAL A 587 -31.60 -27.98 13.47
CA VAL A 587 -32.74 -28.88 13.20
C VAL A 587 -33.05 -29.80 14.39
N THR A 588 -34.33 -30.15 14.56
CA THR A 588 -34.83 -31.18 15.50
C THR A 588 -35.57 -32.28 14.74
N GLY A 589 -35.62 -33.49 15.30
CA GLY A 589 -36.16 -34.69 14.62
C GLY A 589 -35.12 -35.45 13.78
N LEU A 590 -33.86 -35.01 13.77
CA LEU A 590 -32.71 -35.73 13.24
C LEU A 590 -31.46 -35.43 14.09
N PRO A 591 -30.41 -36.28 14.10
CA PRO A 591 -30.29 -37.58 13.42
C PRO A 591 -31.08 -38.71 14.08
N LYS A 592 -31.82 -38.43 15.17
CA LYS A 592 -32.82 -39.32 15.75
C LYS A 592 -34.20 -38.65 15.64
N PRO A 593 -35.25 -39.34 15.15
CA PRO A 593 -36.63 -38.84 15.23
C PRO A 593 -37.04 -38.47 16.66
N GLN A 594 -37.86 -37.43 16.78
CA GLN A 594 -38.36 -36.89 18.04
C GLN A 594 -39.80 -36.40 17.82
N GLU A 595 -40.77 -36.87 18.59
CA GLU A 595 -42.17 -36.43 18.46
C GLU A 595 -42.36 -34.98 18.95
N ASP A 596 -41.55 -34.53 19.91
CA ASP A 596 -41.59 -33.17 20.47
C ASP A 596 -40.72 -32.15 19.70
N HIS A 597 -40.23 -32.52 18.51
CA HIS A 597 -39.27 -31.74 17.71
C HIS A 597 -39.63 -30.25 17.58
N VAL A 598 -40.87 -29.94 17.24
CA VAL A 598 -41.35 -28.55 17.06
C VAL A 598 -41.42 -27.78 18.39
N VAL A 599 -41.77 -28.45 19.49
CA VAL A 599 -41.88 -27.85 20.82
C VAL A 599 -40.50 -27.58 21.42
N LEU A 600 -39.55 -28.49 21.22
CA LEU A 600 -38.14 -28.28 21.57
C LEU A 600 -37.53 -27.15 20.76
N MET A 601 -37.79 -27.09 19.44
CA MET A 601 -37.23 -26.04 18.60
C MET A 601 -37.75 -24.64 18.97
N VAL A 602 -39.03 -24.49 19.31
CA VAL A 602 -39.56 -23.21 19.82
C VAL A 602 -38.95 -22.82 21.17
N LYS A 603 -38.72 -23.78 22.08
CA LYS A 603 -38.03 -23.51 23.37
C LYS A 603 -36.58 -23.09 23.17
N PHE A 604 -35.86 -23.75 22.25
CA PHE A 604 -34.51 -23.40 21.84
C PHE A 604 -34.47 -21.98 21.25
N ALA A 605 -35.29 -21.72 20.23
CA ALA A 605 -35.38 -20.42 19.56
C ALA A 605 -35.60 -19.28 20.56
N ARG A 606 -36.58 -19.39 21.46
CA ARG A 606 -36.83 -18.39 22.51
C ARG A 606 -35.62 -18.17 23.42
N SER A 607 -34.89 -19.24 23.76
CA SER A 607 -33.71 -19.16 24.61
C SER A 607 -32.54 -18.48 23.89
N CYS A 608 -32.38 -18.72 22.59
CA CYS A 608 -31.40 -18.01 21.76
C CYS A 608 -31.74 -16.52 21.66
N MET A 609 -33.01 -16.14 21.44
CA MET A 609 -33.46 -14.74 21.45
C MET A 609 -33.09 -14.03 22.76
N ALA A 610 -33.44 -14.63 23.90
CA ALA A 610 -33.18 -14.05 25.21
C ALA A 610 -31.68 -13.99 25.56
N LYS A 611 -30.90 -15.03 25.22
CA LYS A 611 -29.45 -15.03 25.48
C LYS A 611 -28.71 -14.08 24.55
N PHE A 612 -29.12 -13.94 23.29
CA PHE A 612 -28.56 -12.95 22.36
C PHE A 612 -28.71 -11.52 22.88
N GLN A 613 -29.89 -11.15 23.40
CA GLN A 613 -30.15 -9.83 24.00
C GLN A 613 -29.27 -9.52 25.22
N LEU A 614 -28.83 -10.53 25.97
CA LEU A 614 -27.88 -10.34 27.06
C LEU A 614 -26.45 -10.19 26.51
N LEU A 615 -26.05 -11.05 25.57
CA LEU A 615 -24.71 -11.01 24.98
C LEU A 615 -24.42 -9.72 24.20
N THR A 616 -25.39 -9.12 23.52
CA THR A 616 -25.18 -7.82 22.84
C THR A 616 -25.08 -6.65 23.80
N LEU A 617 -25.54 -6.80 25.05
CA LEU A 617 -25.25 -5.86 26.13
C LEU A 617 -23.85 -6.12 26.71
N ASP A 618 -23.55 -7.36 27.13
CA ASP A 618 -22.25 -7.75 27.70
C ASP A 618 -21.07 -7.39 26.75
N LEU A 619 -21.19 -7.74 25.47
CA LEU A 619 -20.15 -7.48 24.46
C LEU A 619 -20.05 -6.01 24.04
N SER A 620 -21.01 -5.15 24.38
CA SER A 620 -20.94 -3.74 24.00
C SER A 620 -19.89 -2.95 24.79
N GLU A 621 -19.46 -3.45 25.94
CA GLU A 621 -18.36 -2.87 26.73
C GLU A 621 -16.99 -3.06 26.06
N THR A 622 -16.86 -4.07 25.19
CA THR A 622 -15.60 -4.47 24.53
C THR A 622 -15.61 -4.21 23.02
N LEU A 623 -16.74 -4.48 22.37
CA LEU A 623 -16.93 -4.34 20.92
C LEU A 623 -17.75 -3.09 20.53
N GLY A 624 -18.04 -2.20 21.48
CA GLY A 624 -18.67 -0.89 21.26
C GLY A 624 -20.20 -0.86 21.36
N GLU A 625 -20.75 0.32 21.66
CA GLU A 625 -22.17 0.52 21.92
C GLU A 625 -23.11 0.18 20.76
N ASP A 626 -22.62 0.25 19.52
CA ASP A 626 -23.39 -0.15 18.33
C ASP A 626 -23.70 -1.65 18.30
N THR A 627 -22.93 -2.47 19.02
CA THR A 627 -23.22 -3.90 19.26
C THR A 627 -24.58 -4.09 19.96
N LYS A 628 -25.01 -3.15 20.82
CA LYS A 628 -26.35 -3.15 21.46
C LYS A 628 -27.50 -3.05 20.47
N SER A 629 -27.24 -2.53 19.25
CA SER A 629 -28.24 -2.33 18.20
C SER A 629 -28.43 -3.54 17.27
N LEU A 630 -27.63 -4.60 17.46
CA LEU A 630 -27.81 -5.87 16.76
C LEU A 630 -29.05 -6.60 17.30
N GLU A 631 -29.86 -7.10 16.38
CA GLU A 631 -31.10 -7.84 16.66
C GLU A 631 -31.09 -9.15 15.87
N MET A 632 -31.82 -10.16 16.33
CA MET A 632 -31.91 -11.44 15.62
C MET A 632 -33.26 -11.61 14.93
N ARG A 633 -33.27 -12.14 13.70
CA ARG A 633 -34.46 -12.74 13.05
C ARG A 633 -34.43 -14.25 13.26
N VAL A 634 -35.58 -14.89 13.42
CA VAL A 634 -35.66 -16.36 13.49
C VAL A 634 -36.77 -16.89 12.59
N GLY A 635 -36.42 -17.84 11.72
CA GLY A 635 -37.34 -18.57 10.85
C GLY A 635 -37.50 -20.04 11.25
N LEU A 636 -38.75 -20.50 11.37
CA LEU A 636 -39.10 -21.90 11.69
C LEU A 636 -40.01 -22.55 10.65
N HIS A 637 -39.59 -23.70 10.11
CA HIS A 637 -40.44 -24.54 9.26
C HIS A 637 -40.37 -26.02 9.68
N SER A 638 -41.53 -26.67 9.77
CA SER A 638 -41.64 -28.13 9.98
C SER A 638 -41.96 -28.85 8.68
N GLY A 639 -41.29 -29.98 8.43
CA GLY A 639 -41.54 -30.82 7.25
C GLY A 639 -40.41 -31.84 6.95
N PRO A 640 -40.50 -32.56 5.82
CA PRO A 640 -39.59 -33.64 5.47
C PRO A 640 -38.24 -33.13 4.92
N VAL A 641 -37.16 -33.78 5.37
CA VAL A 641 -35.78 -33.43 5.00
C VAL A 641 -34.99 -34.70 4.66
N THR A 642 -34.27 -34.68 3.53
CA THR A 642 -33.25 -35.69 3.23
C THR A 642 -31.91 -35.21 3.75
N ALA A 643 -31.38 -35.84 4.79
CA ALA A 643 -30.08 -35.48 5.36
C ALA A 643 -29.03 -36.52 4.95
N GLY A 644 -27.83 -36.09 4.59
CA GLY A 644 -26.80 -36.99 4.07
C GLY A 644 -25.39 -36.45 4.17
N VAL A 645 -24.41 -37.32 3.88
CA VAL A 645 -22.98 -36.95 3.84
C VAL A 645 -22.49 -36.99 2.41
N LEU A 646 -22.13 -35.82 1.87
CA LEU A 646 -21.48 -35.72 0.56
C LEU A 646 -20.07 -36.33 0.65
N ARG A 647 -19.76 -37.27 -0.25
CA ARG A 647 -18.45 -37.96 -0.28
C ARG A 647 -17.45 -37.16 -1.12
N GLY A 648 -16.34 -36.79 -0.49
CA GLY A 648 -15.20 -36.07 -1.06
C GLY A 648 -14.15 -35.81 0.04
N ASP A 649 -13.07 -35.09 -0.28
CA ASP A 649 -11.93 -34.91 0.65
C ASP A 649 -12.28 -34.17 1.96
N LYS A 650 -13.40 -33.42 1.98
CA LYS A 650 -13.99 -32.82 3.18
C LYS A 650 -15.47 -33.18 3.26
N GLY A 651 -15.77 -34.41 3.67
CA GLY A 651 -17.16 -34.87 3.84
C GLY A 651 -17.90 -34.03 4.88
N ARG A 652 -19.02 -33.41 4.46
CA ARG A 652 -19.92 -32.63 5.31
C ARG A 652 -21.29 -33.30 5.39
N PHE A 653 -21.92 -33.21 6.56
CA PHE A 653 -23.33 -33.53 6.74
C PHE A 653 -24.16 -32.32 6.30
N GLN A 654 -25.15 -32.52 5.43
CA GLN A 654 -25.96 -31.43 4.89
C GLN A 654 -27.42 -31.85 4.71
N LEU A 655 -28.33 -30.87 4.79
CA LEU A 655 -29.77 -31.04 4.64
C LEU A 655 -30.21 -30.68 3.22
N PHE A 656 -31.00 -31.55 2.60
CA PHE A 656 -31.58 -31.36 1.28
C PHE A 656 -33.10 -31.47 1.35
N GLY A 657 -33.81 -30.51 0.75
CA GLY A 657 -35.26 -30.52 0.66
C GLY A 657 -35.86 -29.13 0.58
N ASP A 658 -37.07 -29.05 0.04
CA ASP A 658 -37.86 -27.81 -0.05
C ASP A 658 -38.18 -27.22 1.34
N SER A 659 -38.23 -28.05 2.38
CA SER A 659 -38.36 -27.59 3.76
C SER A 659 -37.19 -26.72 4.23
N VAL A 660 -35.95 -26.97 3.78
CA VAL A 660 -34.78 -26.12 4.11
C VAL A 660 -34.95 -24.73 3.48
N ASN A 661 -35.33 -24.69 2.20
CA ASN A 661 -35.62 -23.46 1.46
C ASN A 661 -36.80 -22.69 2.07
N THR A 662 -37.79 -23.39 2.61
CA THR A 662 -38.95 -22.79 3.27
C THR A 662 -38.58 -22.22 4.64
N ALA A 663 -37.71 -22.89 5.41
CA ALA A 663 -37.21 -22.39 6.69
C ALA A 663 -36.43 -21.06 6.54
N SER A 664 -35.47 -21.02 5.60
CA SER A 664 -34.72 -19.81 5.26
C SER A 664 -35.63 -18.64 4.88
N ARG A 665 -36.74 -18.88 4.19
CA ARG A 665 -37.70 -17.82 3.83
C ARG A 665 -38.52 -17.30 5.02
N MET A 666 -38.73 -18.10 6.06
CA MET A 666 -39.35 -17.63 7.31
C MET A 666 -38.38 -16.80 8.15
N GLU A 667 -37.06 -16.95 7.95
CA GLU A 667 -36.08 -16.02 8.51
C GLU A 667 -36.08 -14.74 7.66
N SER A 668 -35.86 -14.85 6.35
CA SER A 668 -35.60 -13.69 5.49
C SER A 668 -36.81 -12.79 5.23
N ASN A 669 -38.03 -13.27 5.50
CA ASN A 669 -39.27 -12.47 5.52
C ASN A 669 -39.76 -12.22 6.96
N GLY A 670 -38.96 -12.60 7.95
CA GLY A 670 -39.20 -12.42 9.36
C GLY A 670 -38.94 -10.99 9.81
N VAL A 671 -39.64 -10.59 10.87
CA VAL A 671 -39.42 -9.30 11.54
C VAL A 671 -38.34 -9.49 12.60
N LYS A 672 -37.46 -8.49 12.74
CA LYS A 672 -36.44 -8.44 13.78
C LYS A 672 -37.04 -8.66 15.18
N ALA A 673 -36.25 -9.21 16.10
CA ALA A 673 -36.65 -9.51 17.47
C ALA A 673 -37.86 -10.47 17.60
N LYS A 674 -38.31 -11.13 16.52
CA LYS A 674 -39.43 -12.09 16.51
C LYS A 674 -39.04 -13.46 15.95
N ILE A 675 -39.78 -14.47 16.40
CA ILE A 675 -39.75 -15.83 15.85
C ILE A 675 -40.92 -15.95 14.87
N HIS A 676 -40.62 -16.13 13.59
CA HIS A 676 -41.58 -16.27 12.49
C HIS A 676 -41.63 -17.73 12.03
N CYS A 677 -42.82 -18.28 11.82
CA CYS A 677 -43.00 -19.67 11.43
C CYS A 677 -44.04 -19.88 10.33
N SER A 678 -43.81 -20.93 9.54
CA SER A 678 -44.72 -21.38 8.49
C SER A 678 -46.03 -21.96 9.04
N GLU A 679 -47.05 -22.06 8.20
CA GLU A 679 -48.31 -22.73 8.54
C GLU A 679 -48.14 -24.20 8.95
N ALA A 680 -47.22 -24.95 8.33
CA ALA A 680 -46.91 -26.33 8.73
C ALA A 680 -46.35 -26.42 10.17
N THR A 681 -45.50 -25.45 10.56
CA THR A 681 -45.02 -25.32 11.95
C THR A 681 -46.17 -25.00 12.91
N ALA A 682 -47.08 -24.11 12.49
CA ALA A 682 -48.25 -23.72 13.28
C ALA A 682 -49.23 -24.90 13.44
N GLU A 683 -49.44 -25.72 12.41
CA GLU A 683 -50.26 -26.93 12.50
C GLU A 683 -49.63 -27.98 13.44
N ALA A 684 -48.33 -28.20 13.35
CA ALA A 684 -47.61 -29.08 14.27
C ALA A 684 -47.70 -28.58 15.73
N LEU A 685 -47.61 -27.27 15.95
CA LEU A 685 -47.80 -26.66 17.28
C LEU A 685 -49.25 -26.76 17.78
N ARG A 686 -50.27 -26.64 16.91
CA ARG A 686 -51.67 -26.92 17.25
C ARG A 686 -51.86 -28.38 17.67
N LYS A 687 -51.31 -29.33 16.91
CA LYS A 687 -51.31 -30.77 17.23
C LYS A 687 -50.65 -31.06 18.59
N ALA A 688 -49.55 -30.36 18.91
CA ALA A 688 -48.87 -30.44 20.21
C ALA A 688 -49.56 -29.64 21.35
N GLY A 689 -50.79 -29.15 21.14
CA GLY A 689 -51.56 -28.41 22.15
C GLY A 689 -51.01 -27.02 22.49
N LYS A 690 -50.23 -26.41 21.58
CA LYS A 690 -49.57 -25.10 21.73
C LYS A 690 -50.18 -24.00 20.86
N THR A 691 -51.48 -24.10 20.56
CA THR A 691 -52.23 -23.06 19.81
C THR A 691 -52.11 -21.67 20.44
N ASN A 692 -51.98 -21.59 21.76
CA ASN A 692 -51.78 -20.34 22.51
C ASN A 692 -50.37 -19.72 22.39
N TRP A 693 -49.47 -20.32 21.60
CA TRP A 693 -48.16 -19.75 21.24
C TRP A 693 -48.17 -19.11 19.84
N LEU A 694 -49.29 -19.10 19.12
CA LEU A 694 -49.36 -18.71 17.71
C LEU A 694 -50.17 -17.42 17.51
N LEU A 695 -49.51 -16.38 17.00
CA LEU A 695 -50.15 -15.15 16.52
C LEU A 695 -50.13 -15.15 14.98
N PRO A 696 -51.27 -15.20 14.27
CA PRO A 696 -51.27 -15.08 12.81
C PRO A 696 -50.71 -13.72 12.39
N ARG A 697 -49.93 -13.70 11.30
CA ARG A 697 -49.60 -12.46 10.61
C ARG A 697 -50.80 -11.93 9.82
N GLU A 698 -50.99 -10.63 9.86
CA GLU A 698 -51.99 -9.90 9.06
C GLU A 698 -51.65 -9.98 7.57
N ASP A 699 -50.35 -10.02 7.24
CA ASP A 699 -49.83 -10.17 5.90
C ASP A 699 -49.55 -11.65 5.54
N LYS A 700 -49.92 -12.04 4.32
CA LYS A 700 -49.42 -13.28 3.70
C LYS A 700 -48.06 -13.04 3.07
N ILE A 701 -47.20 -14.04 3.13
CA ILE A 701 -45.85 -13.98 2.56
C ILE A 701 -45.84 -14.65 1.19
N VAL A 702 -45.24 -14.00 0.19
CA VAL A 702 -45.06 -14.58 -1.15
C VAL A 702 -43.74 -15.37 -1.20
N ALA A 703 -43.84 -16.69 -1.11
CA ALA A 703 -42.68 -17.59 -1.17
C ALA A 703 -42.50 -18.16 -2.58
N LYS A 704 -41.30 -17.97 -3.17
CA LYS A 704 -40.94 -18.36 -4.55
C LYS A 704 -41.15 -19.87 -4.82
N GLY A 705 -42.19 -20.23 -5.56
CA GLY A 705 -42.57 -21.63 -5.83
C GLY A 705 -43.54 -22.25 -4.80
N LYS A 706 -44.08 -21.44 -3.88
CA LYS A 706 -45.20 -21.78 -3.00
C LYS A 706 -46.41 -20.86 -3.21
N GLY A 707 -46.20 -19.64 -3.70
CA GLY A 707 -47.24 -18.61 -3.82
C GLY A 707 -47.39 -17.80 -2.53
N GLU A 708 -48.57 -17.23 -2.32
CA GLU A 708 -48.95 -16.67 -1.03
C GLU A 708 -49.13 -17.77 0.02
N MET A 709 -48.51 -17.62 1.19
CA MET A 709 -48.71 -18.52 2.34
C MET A 709 -49.08 -17.72 3.59
N GLN A 710 -50.03 -18.25 4.37
CA GLN A 710 -50.28 -17.76 5.71
C GLN A 710 -49.10 -18.12 6.61
N THR A 711 -48.72 -17.21 7.50
CA THR A 711 -47.63 -17.42 8.45
C THR A 711 -47.97 -16.83 9.82
N TYR A 712 -47.14 -17.15 10.82
CA TYR A 712 -47.43 -16.88 12.23
C TYR A 712 -46.17 -16.40 12.96
N PHE A 713 -46.31 -15.49 13.92
CA PHE A 713 -45.30 -15.26 14.95
C PHE A 713 -45.51 -16.20 16.14
N VAL A 714 -44.43 -16.55 16.83
CA VAL A 714 -44.45 -17.47 17.97
C VAL A 714 -44.23 -16.73 19.29
N GLU A 715 -45.29 -16.63 20.10
CA GLU A 715 -45.34 -15.87 21.35
C GLU A 715 -45.54 -16.79 22.58
N VAL A 716 -44.44 -17.35 23.08
CA VAL A 716 -44.47 -18.20 24.28
C VAL A 716 -44.43 -17.33 25.54
N LYS A 717 -45.62 -16.99 26.07
CA LYS A 717 -45.79 -16.28 27.36
C LYS A 717 -44.78 -16.78 28.41
N GLY A 718 -43.94 -15.87 28.92
CA GLY A 718 -42.86 -16.22 29.86
C GLY A 718 -41.72 -15.20 29.97
N LEU A 719 -41.54 -14.31 28.98
CA LEU A 719 -40.85 -13.03 29.17
C LEU A 719 -41.87 -11.91 28.89
N ALA A 720 -41.85 -10.87 29.71
CA ALA A 720 -42.58 -9.64 29.43
C ALA A 720 -41.76 -8.77 28.47
N ALA A 721 -42.32 -8.44 27.30
CA ALA A 721 -41.67 -7.54 26.37
C ALA A 721 -41.87 -6.09 26.85
N THR A 722 -40.82 -5.47 27.39
CA THR A 722 -40.84 -4.05 27.80
C THR A 722 -40.67 -3.14 26.58
N SER A 723 -41.63 -3.19 25.65
CA SER A 723 -41.69 -2.28 24.50
C SER A 723 -42.46 -1.02 24.86
N THR A 724 -41.77 0.05 25.25
CA THR A 724 -42.37 1.37 25.47
C THR A 724 -41.49 2.45 24.88
N SER A 725 -42.08 3.31 24.03
CA SER A 725 -41.40 4.40 23.35
C SER A 725 -41.43 5.70 24.16
N GLY A 726 -40.32 6.44 24.14
CA GLY A 726 -40.31 7.89 24.39
C GLY A 726 -39.77 8.36 25.75
N SER A 727 -38.63 9.05 25.70
CA SER A 727 -38.31 10.28 26.45
C SER A 727 -38.66 10.40 27.95
N ALA A 728 -37.66 10.24 28.83
CA ALA A 728 -37.22 11.29 29.79
C ALA A 728 -36.12 10.80 30.76
N LEU A 729 -35.43 11.75 31.38
CA LEU A 729 -34.30 11.58 32.32
C LEU A 729 -34.62 10.71 33.55
N SER A 730 -33.64 9.95 34.05
CA SER A 730 -32.86 10.35 35.25
C SER A 730 -31.85 9.27 35.69
N SER A 731 -30.92 9.65 36.57
CA SER A 731 -29.83 8.81 37.07
C SER A 731 -30.25 7.83 38.17
N VAL A 732 -29.79 6.59 38.09
CA VAL A 732 -29.79 5.62 39.21
C VAL A 732 -28.39 5.02 39.32
N SER A 733 -27.75 5.19 40.48
CA SER A 733 -26.41 4.64 40.73
C SER A 733 -26.46 3.15 41.03
N ILE A 734 -25.72 2.35 40.26
CA ILE A 734 -25.36 0.99 40.68
C ILE A 734 -24.31 1.11 41.77
N ARG A 735 -24.56 0.51 42.95
CA ARG A 735 -23.59 0.42 44.04
C ARG A 735 -22.81 -0.89 43.96
N ASN A 736 -21.54 -0.79 44.37
CA ASN A 736 -20.54 -1.83 44.50
C ASN A 736 -21.06 -3.24 44.87
N LEU A 737 -20.51 -4.25 44.20
CA LEU A 737 -20.16 -5.53 44.82
C LEU A 737 -18.84 -6.03 44.21
N SER A 738 -17.74 -5.46 44.70
CA SER A 738 -16.37 -5.82 44.32
C SER A 738 -15.87 -7.06 45.08
N ALA A 739 -14.84 -7.70 44.54
CA ALA A 739 -14.40 -9.04 44.92
C ALA A 739 -13.98 -9.26 46.38
N SER A 740 -14.47 -10.36 46.95
CA SER A 740 -13.83 -11.21 47.96
C SER A 740 -14.42 -12.62 47.77
N GLY A 741 -13.69 -13.73 47.88
CA GLY A 741 -12.27 -13.96 48.14
C GLY A 741 -12.13 -15.47 48.37
N VAL A 742 -11.26 -16.15 47.61
CA VAL A 742 -11.28 -17.63 47.52
C VAL A 742 -10.27 -18.26 48.50
N GLU A 743 -10.76 -18.89 49.56
CA GLU A 743 -10.05 -19.91 50.32
C GLU A 743 -11.00 -21.00 50.87
N GLY A 744 -10.49 -22.22 51.05
CA GLY A 744 -10.75 -22.92 52.30
C GLY A 744 -11.86 -23.97 52.41
N SER A 745 -11.80 -25.05 51.62
CA SER A 745 -12.24 -26.41 52.04
C SER A 745 -13.74 -26.69 52.31
N GLY A 746 -14.07 -27.96 52.60
CA GLY A 746 -15.42 -28.43 52.94
C GLY A 746 -15.90 -29.57 52.02
N ALA A 747 -16.51 -30.61 52.60
CA ALA A 747 -17.00 -31.79 51.88
C ALA A 747 -18.40 -32.20 52.34
N GLN A 748 -18.94 -33.27 51.72
CA GLN A 748 -20.13 -34.06 52.06
C GLN A 748 -21.50 -33.65 51.49
N ASP A 749 -21.94 -34.47 50.52
CA ASP A 749 -23.16 -35.31 50.52
C ASP A 749 -24.60 -34.76 50.56
N SER A 750 -25.48 -35.61 50.01
CA SER A 750 -26.96 -35.59 49.99
C SER A 750 -27.62 -34.42 49.23
N GLN A 751 -28.25 -34.61 48.05
CA GLN A 751 -29.38 -35.48 47.64
C GLN A 751 -30.76 -34.83 47.88
N SER A 752 -31.67 -34.96 46.90
CA SER A 752 -33.06 -34.45 46.84
C SER A 752 -33.23 -32.91 46.74
N ASP A 753 -34.22 -32.34 46.04
CA ASP A 753 -35.10 -32.89 44.98
C ASP A 753 -35.81 -31.77 44.15
N ILE A 754 -36.24 -32.14 42.93
CA ILE A 754 -37.46 -31.71 42.20
C ILE A 754 -37.70 -30.21 41.82
N GLU A 755 -37.99 -29.99 40.51
CA GLU A 755 -38.66 -28.83 39.85
C GLU A 755 -37.96 -27.43 39.92
N VAL A 756 -37.96 -26.58 38.87
CA VAL A 756 -38.80 -26.43 37.65
C VAL A 756 -37.96 -26.29 36.37
#